data_AF-A0A503X4P9-F1
#
_entry.id   AF-A0A503X4P9-F1
#
_cell.length_a   1.000
_cell.length_b   1.000
_cell.length_c   1.000
_cell.angle_alpha   90.00
_cell.angle_beta   90.00
_cell.angle_gamma   90.00
#
_symmetry.space_group_name_H-M   'P 1'
#
loop_
_entity.id
_entity.type
_entity.pdbx_description
1 polymer ?
#
loop_
_entity_poly.entity_id
_entity_poly.type
_entity_poly.pdbx_seq_one_letter_code
_entity_poly.pdbx_strand_id
1 'polypeptide(L)'
;MALVGPIRIRVQSKPRIRCRVLPRLIPLNASIEVGTVTTGAPGSPVTVVNSGTSLDAVLDFSIPQGAQGDPGVVQSVVAGDNVSVDSSDPTRPVVSAISDITPVADRAALKALSTSTKKIAIIYAEGGRNGAFVWTVGDYSTQVAADTAEGIYIKATAIAATAGAWVRLYSGNANASWFGTGQSAIEAAHSVVDDIEIDRPFAIAATATWPNGKRYKFTGLGKLAVATAVTLTIRGAVRAPTWANLPSSGPNKIFDCTGTGKVLGVRRVHPEWWGAVKNGSIPDHAAFQAAQNCIEASATSDGDETALILGGGSYALGAQVVVTPRGDMTVKWLGQGGSGGTYLVALASWTGNSGVVKFAAAAGINDSRSNWLFSGFRILPQTAGTGSTVGILIGAGATTLQGGVQESALFEDVNVYEFATCWYVQNARLMQWRRCGGWIETLANGNAFRAVAAAGDTTGDFDTYSCQFVGKGTNTRSVFFSGSGAGATVVGIRMHSAIMYAGSITVSADTAARVGDIWFDTGSQLDVFTTAGVILICDGSGSRLYNVKFRDGYFASGIVGTVKAISIGVSNSGAIRGIEVSGNFFINCVGDVVYANGDVQGYIVTNNHFVDCNGGNMVTIGTGVKNSSVTGNTVERMNTSQSVAAIVATVAGANYYAIRNNMGNGVATAAVSDIAAGAQKIVDGNF
;
A
#
# COMPACT_ATOMS: atom_id res chain seq x y z
N MET A 1 -22.98 35.47 -32.41
CA MET A 1 -22.06 34.33 -32.58
C MET A 1 -22.46 33.63 -33.88
N ALA A 2 -21.65 33.76 -34.95
CA ALA A 2 -21.93 33.12 -36.23
C ALA A 2 -21.55 31.64 -36.16
N LEU A 3 -22.51 30.75 -36.42
CA LEU A 3 -22.29 29.30 -36.49
C LEU A 3 -21.48 28.98 -37.75
N VAL A 4 -20.20 28.64 -37.57
CA VAL A 4 -19.39 28.04 -38.63
C VAL A 4 -19.98 26.65 -38.93
N GLY A 5 -20.39 26.43 -40.19
CA GLY A 5 -20.96 25.15 -40.64
C GLY A 5 -19.98 23.97 -40.52
N PRO A 6 -20.48 22.73 -40.58
CA PRO A 6 -19.69 21.54 -40.27
C PRO A 6 -18.53 21.33 -41.25
N ILE A 7 -17.31 21.24 -40.72
CA ILE A 7 -16.11 20.86 -41.46
C ILE A 7 -16.18 19.36 -41.75
N ARG A 8 -16.19 18.97 -43.04
CA ARG A 8 -16.07 17.57 -43.48
C ARG A 8 -14.64 17.27 -43.88
N ILE A 9 -13.99 16.34 -43.18
CA ILE A 9 -12.65 15.84 -43.50
C ILE A 9 -12.78 14.44 -44.09
N ARG A 10 -12.28 14.23 -45.32
CA ARG A 10 -12.10 12.88 -45.89
C ARG A 10 -10.69 12.39 -45.55
N VAL A 11 -10.60 11.19 -44.99
CA VAL A 11 -9.34 10.56 -44.59
C VAL A 11 -9.19 9.21 -45.31
N GLN A 12 -8.02 8.93 -45.87
CA GLN A 12 -7.70 7.63 -46.49
C GLN A 12 -7.51 6.52 -45.44
N SER A 13 -7.58 5.27 -45.85
CA SER A 13 -7.53 4.10 -44.96
C SER A 13 -6.27 4.08 -44.09
N LYS A 14 -6.48 4.08 -42.77
CA LYS A 14 -5.49 4.07 -41.65
C LYS A 14 -4.74 5.39 -41.34
N PRO A 15 -5.42 6.52 -41.05
CA PRO A 15 -4.73 7.68 -40.48
C PRO A 15 -4.61 7.54 -38.96
N ARG A 16 -3.44 7.88 -38.41
CA ARG A 16 -3.29 8.20 -36.98
C ARG A 16 -3.65 9.67 -36.77
N ILE A 17 -4.89 9.95 -36.38
CA ILE A 17 -5.34 11.30 -36.04
C ILE A 17 -4.88 11.60 -34.60
N ARG A 18 -4.02 12.61 -34.43
CA ARG A 18 -3.72 13.21 -33.12
C ARG A 18 -4.52 14.50 -32.98
N CYS A 19 -5.65 14.44 -32.26
CA CYS A 19 -6.28 15.65 -31.74
C CYS A 19 -5.52 16.12 -30.51
N ARG A 20 -4.82 17.26 -30.63
CA ARG A 20 -4.34 18.02 -29.48
C ARG A 20 -5.44 19.00 -29.11
N VAL A 21 -6.15 18.75 -28.02
CA VAL A 21 -6.91 19.81 -27.35
C VAL A 21 -5.87 20.70 -26.69
N LEU A 22 -5.53 21.83 -27.33
CA LEU A 22 -4.86 22.91 -26.61
C LEU A 22 -5.78 23.28 -25.45
N PRO A 23 -5.28 23.48 -24.22
CA PRO A 23 -6.10 24.11 -23.20
C PRO A 23 -6.59 25.42 -23.82
N ARG A 24 -7.87 25.42 -24.19
CA ARG A 24 -8.60 26.64 -24.52
C ARG A 24 -8.31 27.52 -23.31
N LEU A 25 -7.79 28.73 -23.55
CA LEU A 25 -7.82 29.80 -22.56
C LEU A 25 -9.16 29.63 -21.85
N ILE A 26 -9.13 29.18 -20.59
CA ILE A 26 -10.34 29.13 -19.78
C ILE A 26 -10.85 30.56 -19.91
N PRO A 27 -12.06 30.79 -20.45
CA PRO A 27 -12.50 32.15 -20.67
C PRO A 27 -12.37 32.83 -19.31
N LEU A 28 -11.60 33.93 -19.27
CA LEU A 28 -11.49 34.77 -18.08
C LEU A 28 -12.91 34.86 -17.52
N ASN A 29 -13.05 34.27 -16.34
CA ASN A 29 -14.31 34.09 -15.65
C ASN A 29 -15.03 35.42 -15.71
N ALA A 30 -16.16 35.46 -16.41
CA ALA A 30 -16.88 36.70 -16.59
C ALA A 30 -17.26 37.22 -15.21
N SER A 31 -16.76 38.39 -14.84
CA SER A 31 -17.08 38.99 -13.56
C SER A 31 -18.30 39.91 -13.73
N ILE A 32 -19.17 39.90 -12.71
CA ILE A 32 -20.25 40.86 -12.57
C ILE A 32 -20.06 41.52 -11.22
N GLU A 33 -19.97 42.84 -11.23
CA GLU A 33 -19.92 43.67 -10.03
C GLU A 33 -21.07 44.68 -10.07
N VAL A 34 -21.58 45.04 -8.89
CA VAL A 34 -22.52 46.16 -8.76
C VAL A 34 -21.69 47.43 -8.65
N GLY A 35 -21.91 48.36 -9.57
CA GLY A 35 -21.28 49.67 -9.54
C GLY A 35 -21.98 50.60 -8.55
N THR A 36 -22.34 51.78 -9.03
CA THR A 36 -23.09 52.77 -8.26
C THR A 36 -24.56 52.35 -8.11
N VAL A 37 -25.10 52.52 -6.91
CA VAL A 37 -26.55 52.43 -6.65
C VAL A 37 -27.01 53.79 -6.18
N THR A 38 -27.86 54.44 -6.98
CA THR A 38 -28.35 55.80 -6.70
C THR A 38 -29.87 55.78 -6.51
N THR A 39 -30.36 56.60 -5.58
CA THR A 39 -31.80 56.75 -5.35
C THR A 39 -32.33 57.88 -6.22
N GLY A 40 -33.19 57.55 -7.18
CA GLY A 40 -33.87 58.51 -8.05
C GLY A 40 -35.07 59.19 -7.37
N ALA A 41 -35.59 60.27 -7.97
CA ALA A 41 -36.78 60.95 -7.45
C ALA A 41 -38.02 60.03 -7.47
N PRO A 42 -39.00 60.22 -6.56
CA PRO A 42 -40.23 59.44 -6.58
C PRO A 42 -40.94 59.46 -7.92
N GLY A 43 -41.36 58.29 -8.40
CA GLY A 43 -42.09 58.13 -9.67
C GLY A 43 -41.22 58.15 -10.93
N SER A 44 -39.90 58.31 -10.82
CA SER A 44 -38.98 58.11 -11.96
C SER A 44 -38.83 56.62 -12.33
N PRO A 45 -38.50 56.27 -13.58
CA PRO A 45 -38.31 54.87 -13.97
C PRO A 45 -37.02 54.28 -13.38
N VAL A 46 -37.04 53.00 -13.00
CA VAL A 46 -35.82 52.24 -12.64
C VAL A 46 -34.94 52.10 -13.88
N THR A 47 -33.63 52.34 -13.74
CA THR A 47 -32.66 52.08 -14.82
C THR A 47 -31.49 51.24 -14.33
N VAL A 48 -30.97 50.40 -15.24
CA VAL A 48 -29.72 49.66 -15.06
C VAL A 48 -28.86 49.91 -16.29
N VAL A 49 -27.63 50.37 -16.07
CA VAL A 49 -26.67 50.63 -17.15
C VAL A 49 -25.41 49.81 -16.88
N ASN A 50 -24.97 49.02 -17.86
CA ASN A 50 -23.67 48.36 -17.78
C ASN A 50 -22.60 49.35 -18.23
N SER A 51 -21.81 49.85 -17.29
CA SER A 51 -20.65 50.72 -17.56
C SER A 51 -19.36 49.93 -17.78
N GLY A 52 -19.37 48.63 -17.48
CA GLY A 52 -18.28 47.70 -17.73
C GLY A 52 -18.27 47.12 -19.16
N THR A 53 -17.50 46.06 -19.35
CA THR A 53 -17.42 45.34 -20.63
C THR A 53 -18.35 44.13 -20.64
N SER A 54 -18.44 43.43 -21.77
CA SER A 54 -19.23 42.19 -21.87
C SER A 54 -18.62 40.99 -21.13
N LEU A 55 -17.36 41.10 -20.67
CA LEU A 55 -16.67 40.06 -19.91
C LEU A 55 -16.40 40.46 -18.45
N ASP A 56 -16.33 41.76 -18.14
CA ASP A 56 -16.28 42.29 -16.77
C ASP A 56 -17.34 43.40 -16.67
N ALA A 57 -18.57 42.99 -16.38
CA ALA A 57 -19.72 43.87 -16.36
C ALA A 57 -19.84 44.57 -15.00
N VAL A 58 -20.02 45.89 -15.04
CA VAL A 58 -20.25 46.71 -13.85
C VAL A 58 -21.63 47.33 -14.04
N LEU A 59 -22.59 46.92 -13.21
CA LEU A 59 -23.98 47.33 -13.36
C LEU A 59 -24.28 48.48 -12.39
N ASP A 60 -24.54 49.66 -12.95
CA ASP A 60 -24.99 50.84 -12.23
C ASP A 60 -26.52 50.87 -12.18
N PHE A 61 -27.08 51.06 -10.98
CA PHE A 61 -28.51 51.07 -10.73
C PHE A 61 -28.98 52.47 -10.33
N SER A 62 -30.09 52.92 -10.92
CA SER A 62 -30.90 54.01 -10.38
C SER A 62 -32.26 53.47 -9.97
N ILE A 63 -32.53 53.52 -8.67
CA ILE A 63 -33.76 53.00 -8.07
C ILE A 63 -34.57 54.21 -7.58
N PRO A 64 -35.77 54.47 -8.12
CA PRO A 64 -36.60 55.58 -7.67
C PRO A 64 -37.04 55.37 -6.22
N GLN A 65 -37.06 56.45 -5.45
CA GLN A 65 -37.66 56.47 -4.14
C GLN A 65 -39.16 56.13 -4.25
N GLY A 66 -39.70 55.40 -3.28
CA GLY A 66 -41.16 55.23 -3.19
C GLY A 66 -41.86 56.58 -3.00
N ALA A 67 -43.08 56.72 -3.50
CA ALA A 67 -43.91 57.87 -3.11
C ALA A 67 -44.03 57.89 -1.58
N GLN A 68 -43.82 59.06 -0.96
CA GLN A 68 -43.95 59.18 0.50
C GLN A 68 -45.39 58.81 0.88
N GLY A 69 -45.54 57.79 1.73
CA GLY A 69 -46.85 57.39 2.26
C GLY A 69 -47.39 58.45 3.22
N ASP A 70 -48.71 58.61 3.24
CA ASP A 70 -49.39 59.44 4.25
C ASP A 70 -49.09 58.90 5.67
N PRO A 71 -48.88 59.76 6.69
CA PRO A 71 -48.57 59.29 8.04
C PRO A 71 -49.70 58.42 8.61
N GLY A 72 -49.41 57.15 8.89
CA GLY A 72 -50.34 56.21 9.52
C GLY A 72 -50.33 56.31 11.05
N VAL A 73 -51.50 56.46 11.68
CA VAL A 73 -51.67 56.38 13.14
C VAL A 73 -52.00 54.94 13.52
N VAL A 74 -51.21 54.31 14.39
CA VAL A 74 -51.45 52.93 14.88
C VAL A 74 -52.67 52.93 15.81
N GLN A 75 -53.78 52.30 15.40
CA GLN A 75 -55.01 52.25 16.20
C GLN A 75 -55.15 51.03 17.13
N SER A 76 -54.38 49.94 16.94
CA SER A 76 -54.27 48.86 17.93
C SER A 76 -53.15 47.87 17.59
N VAL A 77 -52.40 47.43 18.61
CA VAL A 77 -51.52 46.24 18.54
C VAL A 77 -52.14 45.16 19.43
N VAL A 78 -52.50 44.01 18.85
CA VAL A 78 -53.06 42.86 19.59
C VAL A 78 -51.93 41.85 19.84
N ALA A 79 -51.79 41.38 21.07
CA ALA A 79 -50.82 40.33 21.41
C ALA A 79 -51.19 39.00 20.72
N GLY A 80 -50.22 38.37 20.04
CA GLY A 80 -50.31 36.97 19.61
C GLY A 80 -49.59 36.05 20.58
N ASP A 81 -49.69 34.73 20.39
CA ASP A 81 -49.21 33.69 21.34
C ASP A 81 -47.74 33.81 21.78
N ASN A 82 -46.90 34.59 21.09
CA ASN A 82 -45.46 34.75 21.37
C ASN A 82 -45.00 36.22 21.51
N VAL A 83 -45.92 37.18 21.68
CA VAL A 83 -45.62 38.62 21.77
C VAL A 83 -46.32 39.22 22.97
N SER A 84 -45.56 39.83 23.89
CA SER A 84 -46.13 40.67 24.93
C SER A 84 -46.10 42.13 24.48
N VAL A 85 -47.24 42.82 24.61
CA VAL A 85 -47.36 44.25 24.32
C VAL A 85 -47.57 44.96 25.65
N ASP A 86 -46.61 45.79 26.06
CA ASP A 86 -46.83 46.76 27.13
C ASP A 86 -47.41 48.03 26.53
N SER A 87 -48.66 48.32 26.86
CA SER A 87 -49.44 49.46 26.36
C SER A 87 -49.72 50.50 27.44
N SER A 88 -48.92 50.54 28.52
CA SER A 88 -49.05 51.53 29.59
C SER A 88 -48.82 52.97 29.11
N ASP A 89 -48.05 53.16 28.04
CA ASP A 89 -48.02 54.38 27.23
C ASP A 89 -48.53 54.07 25.80
N PRO A 90 -49.78 54.45 25.45
CA PRO A 90 -50.36 54.16 24.14
C PRO A 90 -49.70 54.94 22.99
N THR A 91 -48.86 55.95 23.28
CA THR A 91 -48.11 56.67 22.26
C THR A 91 -46.76 56.00 21.94
N ARG A 92 -46.32 55.03 22.75
CA ARG A 92 -45.07 54.27 22.58
C ARG A 92 -45.20 52.80 23.05
N PRO A 93 -46.07 51.99 22.44
CA PRO A 93 -46.23 50.59 22.83
C PRO A 93 -44.91 49.82 22.65
N VAL A 94 -44.47 49.13 23.71
CA VAL A 94 -43.27 48.29 23.65
C VAL A 94 -43.70 46.88 23.24
N VAL A 95 -43.28 46.47 22.05
CA VAL A 95 -43.44 45.11 21.55
C VAL A 95 -42.19 44.32 21.91
N SER A 96 -42.32 43.33 22.79
CA SER A 96 -41.23 42.40 23.09
C SER A 96 -41.59 41.00 22.59
N ALA A 97 -40.66 40.39 21.85
CA ALA A 97 -40.72 38.97 21.58
C ALA A 97 -40.53 38.23 22.90
N ILE A 98 -41.41 37.29 23.24
CA ILE A 98 -41.10 36.30 24.25
C ILE A 98 -40.00 35.42 23.65
N SER A 99 -38.75 35.72 23.96
CA SER A 99 -37.68 34.74 23.87
C SER A 99 -37.93 33.72 24.98
N ASP A 100 -38.83 32.77 24.75
CA ASP A 100 -39.17 31.69 25.70
C ASP A 100 -38.04 30.66 25.87
N ILE A 101 -36.82 31.06 25.55
CA ILE A 101 -35.59 30.36 25.86
C ILE A 101 -35.30 30.66 27.33
N THR A 102 -35.51 29.68 28.19
CA THR A 102 -35.20 29.79 29.61
C THR A 102 -33.74 29.40 29.85
N PRO A 103 -32.81 30.32 30.17
CA PRO A 103 -31.47 29.95 30.56
C PRO A 103 -31.50 29.28 31.94
N VAL A 104 -30.85 28.13 32.06
CA VAL A 104 -30.72 27.38 33.32
C VAL A 104 -29.26 27.01 33.53
N ALA A 105 -28.81 27.01 34.79
CA ALA A 105 -27.40 26.78 35.09
C ALA A 105 -26.97 25.35 34.74
N ASP A 106 -27.81 24.37 35.04
CA ASP A 106 -27.52 22.94 34.92
C ASP A 106 -28.80 22.13 34.65
N ARG A 107 -28.64 20.81 34.50
CA ARG A 107 -29.74 19.86 34.34
C ARG A 107 -30.69 19.84 35.54
N ALA A 108 -30.22 20.08 36.77
CA ALA A 108 -31.11 20.08 37.93
C ALA A 108 -32.12 21.23 37.83
N ALA A 109 -31.66 22.41 37.44
CA ALA A 109 -32.50 23.57 37.14
C ALA A 109 -33.42 23.30 35.93
N LEU A 110 -32.95 22.63 34.87
CA LEU A 110 -33.78 22.22 33.74
C LEU A 110 -34.95 21.31 34.17
N LYS A 111 -34.67 20.32 35.03
CA LYS A 111 -35.68 19.37 35.53
C LYS A 111 -36.76 20.01 36.38
N ALA A 112 -36.45 21.13 37.04
CA ALA A 112 -37.37 21.88 37.89
C ALA A 112 -38.29 22.83 37.11
N LEU A 113 -38.04 23.07 35.81
CA LEU A 113 -38.87 23.96 35.00
C LEU A 113 -40.30 23.44 34.85
N SER A 114 -41.26 24.37 34.91
CA SER A 114 -42.65 24.09 34.57
C SER A 114 -42.80 23.86 33.07
N THR A 115 -43.09 22.63 32.68
CA THR A 115 -43.19 22.21 31.28
C THR A 115 -44.50 22.66 30.61
N SER A 116 -45.47 23.15 31.40
CA SER A 116 -46.70 23.76 30.87
C SER A 116 -46.45 25.12 30.25
N THR A 117 -45.52 25.91 30.82
CA THR A 117 -45.23 27.29 30.41
C THR A 117 -43.89 27.45 29.71
N LYS A 118 -42.89 26.58 29.96
CA LYS A 118 -41.57 26.66 29.33
C LYS A 118 -41.40 25.54 28.31
N LYS A 119 -41.10 25.91 27.07
CA LYS A 119 -40.96 24.97 25.94
C LYS A 119 -39.54 24.83 25.44
N ILE A 120 -38.70 25.83 25.63
CA ILE A 120 -37.28 25.81 25.24
C ILE A 120 -36.43 26.28 26.42
N ALA A 121 -35.32 25.60 26.67
CA ALA A 121 -34.37 25.99 27.71
C ALA A 121 -32.93 25.77 27.23
N ILE A 122 -32.00 26.57 27.73
CA ILE A 122 -30.56 26.42 27.43
C ILE A 122 -29.80 26.22 28.74
N ILE A 123 -29.08 25.11 28.82
CA ILE A 123 -28.07 24.91 29.86
C ILE A 123 -26.82 25.71 29.47
N TYR A 124 -26.35 26.60 30.35
CA TYR A 124 -25.21 27.49 30.07
C TYR A 124 -24.00 27.33 31.01
N ALA A 125 -24.13 26.64 32.15
CA ALA A 125 -23.07 26.57 33.16
C ALA A 125 -22.72 25.13 33.62
N GLU A 126 -22.94 24.12 32.78
CA GLU A 126 -22.59 22.71 33.04
C GLU A 126 -21.50 22.20 32.07
N GLY A 127 -20.62 23.11 31.67
CA GLY A 127 -19.45 22.84 30.83
C GLY A 127 -19.83 22.12 29.53
N GLY A 128 -19.30 20.91 29.36
CA GLY A 128 -19.54 20.11 28.16
C GLY A 128 -20.99 19.74 27.88
N ARG A 129 -21.87 19.87 28.87
CA ARG A 129 -23.30 19.53 28.77
C ARG A 129 -24.17 20.70 28.34
N ASN A 130 -23.59 21.89 28.19
CA ASN A 130 -24.29 23.08 27.70
C ASN A 130 -25.01 22.81 26.36
N GLY A 131 -26.15 23.46 26.16
CA GLY A 131 -26.94 23.32 24.94
C GLY A 131 -28.42 23.57 25.12
N ALA A 132 -29.14 23.63 24.00
CA ALA A 132 -30.57 23.86 23.97
C ALA A 132 -31.36 22.56 24.09
N PHE A 133 -32.48 22.61 24.81
CA PHE A 133 -33.42 21.52 25.01
C PHE A 133 -34.84 22.02 24.74
N VAL A 134 -35.65 21.16 24.13
CA VAL A 134 -37.06 21.40 23.87
C VAL A 134 -37.90 20.41 24.67
N TRP A 135 -38.91 20.93 25.35
CA TRP A 135 -39.91 20.09 25.98
C TRP A 135 -40.74 19.40 24.90
N THR A 136 -40.69 18.08 24.84
CA THR A 136 -41.43 17.29 23.86
C THR A 136 -42.41 16.38 24.57
N VAL A 137 -43.68 16.48 24.18
CA VAL A 137 -44.77 15.64 24.71
C VAL A 137 -44.73 14.28 24.02
N GLY A 138 -44.86 13.20 24.79
CA GLY A 138 -44.83 11.82 24.29
C GLY A 138 -44.25 10.84 25.31
N ASP A 139 -44.27 9.55 25.00
CA ASP A 139 -43.64 8.53 25.84
C ASP A 139 -42.15 8.39 25.51
N TYR A 140 -41.32 8.88 26.42
CA TYR A 140 -39.86 8.82 26.37
C TYR A 140 -39.27 7.86 27.41
N SER A 141 -40.06 6.96 28.00
CA SER A 141 -39.63 6.11 29.11
C SER A 141 -38.43 5.25 28.76
N THR A 142 -38.39 4.68 27.54
CA THR A 142 -37.25 3.87 27.07
C THR A 142 -36.00 4.72 26.85
N GLN A 143 -36.14 5.90 26.25
CA GLN A 143 -35.04 6.80 25.93
C GLN A 143 -34.42 7.38 27.19
N VAL A 144 -35.25 7.82 28.15
CA VAL A 144 -34.80 8.30 29.47
C VAL A 144 -34.13 7.18 30.25
N ALA A 145 -34.64 5.94 30.19
CA ALA A 145 -34.02 4.80 30.85
C ALA A 145 -32.66 4.43 30.24
N ALA A 146 -32.52 4.55 28.91
CA ALA A 146 -31.27 4.29 28.21
C ALA A 146 -30.22 5.41 28.43
N ASP A 147 -30.67 6.66 28.52
CA ASP A 147 -29.82 7.84 28.73
C ASP A 147 -29.62 8.14 30.22
N THR A 148 -28.97 7.21 30.93
CA THR A 148 -28.69 7.35 32.37
C THR A 148 -27.80 8.55 32.70
N ALA A 149 -27.06 9.06 31.72
CA ALA A 149 -26.23 10.25 31.86
C ALA A 149 -26.99 11.53 31.51
N GLU A 150 -28.22 11.45 31.00
CA GLU A 150 -29.09 12.57 30.65
C GLU A 150 -28.41 13.52 29.65
N GLY A 151 -27.75 12.95 28.65
CA GLY A 151 -27.06 13.69 27.62
C GLY A 151 -28.01 14.31 26.59
N ILE A 152 -29.05 13.57 26.18
CA ILE A 152 -30.05 13.94 25.16
C ILE A 152 -31.46 14.01 25.77
N TYR A 153 -31.84 13.04 26.59
CA TYR A 153 -33.19 12.91 27.16
C TYR A 153 -33.16 13.16 28.66
N ILE A 154 -33.88 14.19 29.12
CA ILE A 154 -33.90 14.59 30.52
C ILE A 154 -35.34 14.62 31.02
N LYS A 155 -35.65 13.79 32.01
CA LYS A 155 -36.97 13.74 32.63
C LYS A 155 -37.19 14.96 33.54
N ALA A 156 -38.28 15.70 33.35
CA ALA A 156 -38.69 16.74 34.30
C ALA A 156 -39.15 16.12 35.65
N THR A 157 -38.77 16.71 36.77
CA THR A 157 -39.01 16.12 38.10
C THR A 157 -40.50 15.89 38.38
N ALA A 158 -41.35 16.84 37.99
CA ALA A 158 -42.78 16.83 38.26
C ALA A 158 -43.60 15.99 37.25
N ILE A 159 -42.99 15.50 36.16
CA ILE A 159 -43.71 14.88 35.04
C ILE A 159 -43.17 13.46 34.78
N ALA A 160 -44.07 12.51 34.54
CA ALA A 160 -43.69 11.15 34.16
C ALA A 160 -43.03 11.14 32.76
N ALA A 161 -42.04 10.28 32.56
CA ALA A 161 -41.39 10.14 31.25
C ALA A 161 -42.36 9.63 30.16
N THR A 162 -43.48 9.02 30.55
CA THR A 162 -44.59 8.63 29.67
C THR A 162 -45.38 9.82 29.10
N ALA A 163 -45.25 11.01 29.71
CA ALA A 163 -45.95 12.22 29.29
C ALA A 163 -45.04 13.20 28.52
N GLY A 164 -43.73 13.14 28.72
CA GLY A 164 -42.77 13.92 27.95
C GLY A 164 -41.37 13.93 28.55
N ALA A 165 -40.43 14.51 27.81
CA ALA A 165 -39.06 14.75 28.25
C ALA A 165 -38.50 16.05 27.65
N TRP A 166 -37.48 16.60 28.30
CA TRP A 166 -36.61 17.59 27.67
C TRP A 166 -35.67 16.87 26.71
N VAL A 167 -35.77 17.18 25.43
CA VAL A 167 -34.98 16.57 24.36
C VAL A 167 -33.96 17.60 23.85
N ARG A 168 -32.69 17.23 23.83
CA ARG A 168 -31.62 18.09 23.31
C ARG A 168 -31.86 18.41 21.84
N LEU A 169 -31.74 19.67 21.47
CA LEU A 169 -31.68 20.10 20.08
C LEU A 169 -30.25 19.97 19.54
N TYR A 170 -30.05 19.12 18.56
CA TYR A 170 -28.79 19.00 17.84
C TYR A 170 -29.02 18.45 16.42
N SER A 171 -28.02 18.63 15.56
CA SER A 171 -27.97 18.04 14.22
C SER A 171 -26.63 17.34 14.01
N GLY A 172 -26.65 16.18 13.35
CA GLY A 172 -25.44 15.38 13.14
C GLY A 172 -25.14 14.47 14.34
N ASN A 173 -23.87 14.41 14.73
CA ASN A 173 -23.39 13.47 15.74
C ASN A 173 -23.67 13.95 17.15
N ALA A 174 -23.83 13.03 18.09
CA ALA A 174 -23.95 13.38 19.51
C ALA A 174 -22.56 13.53 20.13
N ASN A 175 -22.30 14.65 20.80
CA ASN A 175 -21.02 14.85 21.47
C ASN A 175 -20.93 13.96 22.71
N ALA A 176 -19.86 13.18 22.83
CA ALA A 176 -19.59 12.32 23.99
C ALA A 176 -19.64 13.11 25.30
N SER A 177 -19.28 14.39 25.24
CA SER A 177 -19.29 15.27 26.40
C SER A 177 -20.65 15.64 26.98
N TRP A 178 -21.72 15.49 26.20
CA TRP A 178 -23.07 15.67 26.72
C TRP A 178 -23.40 14.64 27.80
N PHE A 179 -22.69 13.51 27.79
CA PHE A 179 -22.85 12.41 28.72
C PHE A 179 -21.88 12.47 29.91
N GLY A 180 -21.00 13.49 29.99
CA GLY A 180 -20.12 13.72 31.14
C GLY A 180 -18.64 13.86 30.79
N THR A 181 -17.78 13.29 31.63
CA THR A 181 -16.32 13.34 31.51
C THR A 181 -15.71 11.93 31.53
N GLY A 182 -14.54 11.78 30.89
CA GLY A 182 -13.80 10.52 30.88
C GLY A 182 -14.50 9.35 30.14
N GLN A 183 -13.96 8.15 30.33
CA GLN A 183 -14.41 6.92 29.69
C GLN A 183 -15.91 6.64 29.85
N SER A 184 -16.45 6.83 31.06
CA SER A 184 -17.85 6.52 31.37
C SER A 184 -18.86 7.37 30.58
N ALA A 185 -18.47 8.57 30.16
CA ALA A 185 -19.32 9.41 29.32
C ALA A 185 -19.55 8.79 27.94
N ILE A 186 -18.48 8.26 27.33
CA ILE A 186 -18.57 7.58 26.03
C ILE A 186 -19.36 6.27 26.18
N GLU A 187 -19.13 5.54 27.27
CA GLU A 187 -19.85 4.30 27.55
C GLU A 187 -21.34 4.51 27.78
N ALA A 188 -21.74 5.61 28.43
CA ALA A 188 -23.14 5.99 28.55
C ALA A 188 -23.76 6.35 27.18
N ALA A 189 -23.01 7.04 26.31
CA ALA A 189 -23.48 7.38 24.96
C ALA A 189 -23.79 6.12 24.11
N HIS A 190 -23.09 5.00 24.31
CA HIS A 190 -23.34 3.75 23.59
C HIS A 190 -24.77 3.24 23.73
N SER A 191 -25.44 3.52 24.85
CA SER A 191 -26.83 3.09 25.09
C SER A 191 -27.86 3.96 24.38
N VAL A 192 -27.47 5.13 23.89
CA VAL A 192 -28.41 6.16 23.41
C VAL A 192 -28.28 6.40 21.91
N VAL A 193 -27.06 6.38 21.38
CA VAL A 193 -26.77 6.77 19.98
C VAL A 193 -25.72 5.89 19.35
N ASP A 194 -25.72 5.83 18.02
CA ASP A 194 -24.70 5.11 17.23
C ASP A 194 -23.59 6.04 16.74
N ASP A 195 -23.91 7.29 16.40
CA ASP A 195 -22.95 8.31 15.96
C ASP A 195 -22.48 9.17 17.15
N ILE A 196 -21.23 8.95 17.56
CA ILE A 196 -20.62 9.60 18.72
C ILE A 196 -19.45 10.47 18.26
N GLU A 197 -19.50 11.75 18.61
CA GLU A 197 -18.43 12.70 18.37
C GLU A 197 -17.52 12.79 19.61
N ILE A 198 -16.24 12.49 19.41
CA ILE A 198 -15.18 12.71 20.38
C ILE A 198 -14.73 14.16 20.21
N ASP A 199 -15.40 15.06 20.93
CA ASP A 199 -15.29 16.52 20.79
C ASP A 199 -14.12 17.14 21.57
N ARG A 200 -13.48 16.36 22.46
CA ARG A 200 -12.41 16.80 23.35
C ARG A 200 -11.55 15.62 23.82
N PRO A 201 -10.49 15.85 24.62
CA PRO A 201 -9.76 14.78 25.29
C PRO A 201 -10.63 14.02 26.32
N PHE A 202 -10.66 12.68 26.24
CA PHE A 202 -11.25 11.80 27.24
C PHE A 202 -10.20 10.85 27.82
N ALA A 203 -10.11 10.80 29.15
CA ALA A 203 -9.25 9.85 29.84
C ALA A 203 -9.87 8.44 29.85
N ILE A 204 -9.09 7.45 29.44
CA ILE A 204 -9.44 6.03 29.44
C ILE A 204 -8.60 5.34 30.52
N ALA A 205 -9.24 5.04 31.64
CA ALA A 205 -8.59 4.61 32.87
C ALA A 205 -8.72 3.10 33.12
N ALA A 206 -9.60 2.41 32.40
CA ALA A 206 -9.84 0.98 32.56
C ALA A 206 -9.89 0.25 31.22
N THR A 207 -9.40 -0.99 31.21
CA THR A 207 -9.47 -1.88 30.03
C THR A 207 -10.94 -2.11 29.67
N ALA A 208 -11.28 -1.89 28.41
CA ALA A 208 -12.65 -1.99 27.94
C ALA A 208 -12.72 -2.44 26.48
N THR A 209 -13.87 -3.00 26.11
CA THR A 209 -14.23 -3.28 24.71
C THR A 209 -15.47 -2.47 24.35
N TRP A 210 -15.32 -1.54 23.42
CA TRP A 210 -16.41 -0.75 22.89
C TRP A 210 -17.10 -1.51 21.73
N PRO A 211 -18.43 -1.47 21.65
CA PRO A 211 -19.20 -2.42 20.85
C PRO A 211 -19.17 -2.13 19.34
N ASN A 212 -19.60 -3.14 18.56
CA ASN A 212 -19.98 -2.98 17.15
C ASN A 212 -21.24 -2.10 17.03
N GLY A 213 -21.54 -1.64 15.82
CA GLY A 213 -22.66 -0.76 15.48
C GLY A 213 -22.41 0.72 15.79
N LYS A 214 -21.24 1.07 16.35
CA LYS A 214 -20.91 2.45 16.75
C LYS A 214 -20.00 3.12 15.74
N ARG A 215 -20.15 4.45 15.61
CA ARG A 215 -19.38 5.32 14.72
C ARG A 215 -18.76 6.44 15.54
N TYR A 216 -17.45 6.36 15.77
CA TYR A 216 -16.69 7.34 16.53
C TYR A 216 -16.05 8.35 15.58
N LYS A 217 -16.46 9.63 15.69
CA LYS A 217 -15.91 10.72 14.89
C LYS A 217 -15.05 11.61 15.77
N PHE A 218 -13.78 11.80 15.39
CA PHE A 218 -12.88 12.70 16.10
C PHE A 218 -12.89 14.08 15.43
N THR A 219 -13.07 15.14 16.22
CA THR A 219 -13.12 16.54 15.76
C THR A 219 -12.34 17.45 16.70
N GLY A 220 -11.88 18.62 16.22
CA GLY A 220 -11.21 19.62 17.06
C GLY A 220 -10.03 19.05 17.87
N LEU A 221 -10.14 19.11 19.20
CA LEU A 221 -9.15 18.58 20.15
C LEU A 221 -9.47 17.16 20.64
N GLY A 222 -10.41 16.47 19.98
CA GLY A 222 -10.84 15.13 20.27
C GLY A 222 -9.68 14.13 20.32
N LYS A 223 -9.49 13.48 21.47
CA LYS A 223 -8.52 12.39 21.62
C LYS A 223 -8.89 11.46 22.77
N LEU A 224 -8.41 10.22 22.73
CA LEU A 224 -8.49 9.26 23.81
C LEU A 224 -7.12 9.15 24.49
N ALA A 225 -7.04 9.57 25.75
CA ALA A 225 -5.85 9.44 26.57
C ALA A 225 -5.89 8.11 27.31
N VAL A 226 -5.19 7.10 26.78
CA VAL A 226 -5.19 5.74 27.31
C VAL A 226 -4.05 5.59 28.32
N ALA A 227 -4.41 5.26 29.56
CA ALA A 227 -3.45 5.10 30.64
C ALA A 227 -2.50 3.90 30.43
N THR A 228 -1.37 3.92 31.13
CA THR A 228 -0.43 2.79 31.11
C THR A 228 -1.12 1.48 31.54
N ALA A 229 -0.73 0.37 30.93
CA ALA A 229 -1.34 -0.97 31.11
C ALA A 229 -2.84 -1.09 30.80
N VAL A 230 -3.49 -0.05 30.28
CA VAL A 230 -4.89 -0.10 29.84
C VAL A 230 -4.98 -0.50 28.37
N THR A 231 -5.84 -1.46 28.06
CA THR A 231 -6.17 -1.82 26.67
C THR A 231 -7.59 -1.40 26.35
N LEU A 232 -7.75 -0.48 25.40
CA LEU A 232 -9.03 -0.15 24.81
C LEU A 232 -9.18 -0.90 23.49
N THR A 233 -10.20 -1.75 23.39
CA THR A 233 -10.56 -2.41 22.14
C THR A 233 -11.79 -1.72 21.56
N ILE A 234 -11.68 -1.16 20.36
CA ILE A 234 -12.80 -0.52 19.67
C ILE A 234 -13.29 -1.46 18.58
N ARG A 235 -14.57 -1.85 18.64
CA ARG A 235 -15.19 -2.69 17.62
C ARG A 235 -15.97 -1.87 16.58
N GLY A 236 -16.52 -0.72 16.97
CA GLY A 236 -17.15 0.22 16.06
C GLY A 236 -16.19 0.88 15.06
N ALA A 237 -16.76 1.54 14.05
CA ALA A 237 -16.01 2.26 13.03
C ALA A 237 -15.45 3.59 13.59
N VAL A 238 -14.18 3.88 13.29
CA VAL A 238 -13.54 5.15 13.62
C VAL A 238 -13.37 6.00 12.36
N ARG A 239 -13.78 7.27 12.44
CA ARG A 239 -13.61 8.27 11.39
C ARG A 239 -12.87 9.47 11.96
N ALA A 240 -11.64 9.67 11.50
CA ALA A 240 -10.85 10.84 11.80
C ALA A 240 -10.20 11.35 10.51
N PRO A 241 -10.11 12.68 10.30
CA PRO A 241 -9.31 13.20 9.19
C PRO A 241 -7.85 12.75 9.32
N THR A 242 -7.14 12.58 8.21
CA THR A 242 -5.68 12.49 8.22
C THR A 242 -5.14 13.76 8.86
N TRP A 243 -4.60 13.66 10.08
CA TRP A 243 -4.33 14.77 11.01
C TRP A 243 -3.13 15.65 10.60
N ALA A 244 -2.90 15.83 9.30
CA ALA A 244 -1.74 16.51 8.72
C ALA A 244 -1.79 18.06 8.82
N ASN A 245 -2.87 18.66 9.32
CA ASN A 245 -3.09 20.13 9.27
C ASN A 245 -3.25 20.81 10.65
N LEU A 246 -2.63 20.30 11.72
CA LEU A 246 -2.65 20.94 13.05
C LEU A 246 -1.24 21.24 13.58
N PRO A 247 -1.09 22.30 14.40
CA PRO A 247 0.15 23.08 14.57
C PRO A 247 1.38 22.28 14.99
N SER A 248 2.56 22.85 14.71
CA SER A 248 3.89 22.25 14.80
C SER A 248 4.40 21.93 16.22
N SER A 249 3.59 22.04 17.26
CA SER A 249 4.00 21.86 18.66
C SER A 249 3.05 20.97 19.47
N GLY A 250 3.27 19.64 19.38
CA GLY A 250 2.65 18.61 20.21
C GLY A 250 2.38 17.33 19.40
N PRO A 251 2.40 16.11 19.99
CA PRO A 251 2.12 14.90 19.23
C PRO A 251 0.69 14.95 18.69
N ASN A 252 0.57 15.12 17.37
CA ASN A 252 -0.68 15.15 16.62
C ASN A 252 -1.26 13.73 16.52
N LYS A 253 -1.98 13.28 17.56
CA LYS A 253 -2.53 11.92 17.67
C LYS A 253 -3.92 11.90 18.30
N ILE A 254 -4.77 10.98 17.86
CA ILE A 254 -6.09 10.72 18.48
C ILE A 254 -6.03 9.65 19.56
N PHE A 255 -5.06 8.74 19.47
CA PHE A 255 -4.81 7.71 20.45
C PHE A 255 -3.55 8.07 21.23
N ASP A 256 -3.76 8.80 22.33
CA ASP A 256 -2.71 9.24 23.22
C ASP A 256 -2.45 8.16 24.28
N CYS A 257 -1.76 7.11 23.84
CA CYS A 257 -1.39 5.98 24.70
C CYS A 257 -0.13 6.33 25.50
N THR A 258 -0.20 6.16 26.83
CA THR A 258 0.94 6.36 27.74
C THR A 258 1.52 5.01 28.18
N GLY A 259 2.85 4.94 28.35
CA GLY A 259 3.52 3.71 28.80
C GLY A 259 3.15 2.49 27.94
N THR A 260 2.58 1.47 28.57
CA THR A 260 2.14 0.22 27.90
C THR A 260 0.66 0.22 27.47
N GLY A 261 -0.02 1.37 27.54
CA GLY A 261 -1.41 1.51 27.10
C GLY A 261 -1.58 1.26 25.61
N LYS A 262 -2.74 0.73 25.19
CA LYS A 262 -3.00 0.30 23.80
C LYS A 262 -4.42 0.59 23.36
N VAL A 263 -4.56 0.93 22.07
CA VAL A 263 -5.84 0.92 21.35
C VAL A 263 -5.78 -0.15 20.26
N LEU A 264 -6.77 -1.04 20.23
CA LEU A 264 -6.84 -2.18 19.33
C LEU A 264 -8.21 -2.29 18.64
N GLY A 265 -8.29 -3.09 17.58
CA GLY A 265 -9.54 -3.55 17.01
C GLY A 265 -10.13 -2.68 15.90
N VAL A 266 -9.55 -1.55 15.56
CA VAL A 266 -10.07 -0.71 14.46
C VAL A 266 -9.59 -1.28 13.12
N ARG A 267 -10.50 -1.52 12.16
CA ARG A 267 -10.13 -2.17 10.90
C ARG A 267 -9.32 -1.30 9.95
N ARG A 268 -9.64 0.00 9.83
CA ARG A 268 -8.96 0.94 8.94
C ARG A 268 -8.30 2.05 9.75
N VAL A 269 -6.97 2.11 9.72
CA VAL A 269 -6.21 3.02 10.59
C VAL A 269 -5.04 3.68 9.86
N HIS A 270 -4.48 4.71 10.49
CA HIS A 270 -3.30 5.45 10.03
C HIS A 270 -2.25 5.45 11.15
N PRO A 271 -0.95 5.20 10.89
CA PRO A 271 0.08 5.35 11.93
C PRO A 271 0.08 6.74 12.61
N GLU A 272 -0.31 7.77 11.86
CA GLU A 272 -0.45 9.15 12.35
C GLU A 272 -1.46 9.26 13.51
N TRP A 273 -2.43 8.36 13.62
CA TRP A 273 -3.38 8.33 14.73
C TRP A 273 -2.71 8.02 16.09
N TRP A 274 -1.51 7.44 16.07
CA TRP A 274 -0.64 7.21 17.23
C TRP A 274 0.57 8.17 17.26
N GLY A 275 0.64 9.14 16.34
CA GLY A 275 1.63 10.20 16.35
C GLY A 275 2.84 9.99 15.43
N ALA A 276 2.74 9.12 14.42
CA ALA A 276 3.77 9.08 13.37
C ALA A 276 3.88 10.43 12.63
N VAL A 277 5.10 10.93 12.44
CA VAL A 277 5.42 12.24 11.86
C VAL A 277 5.73 12.17 10.37
N LYS A 278 6.36 11.08 9.90
CA LYS A 278 6.65 10.84 8.48
C LYS A 278 7.66 11.81 7.85
N ASN A 279 8.61 12.31 8.63
CA ASN A 279 9.64 13.24 8.16
C ASN A 279 10.99 12.56 7.82
N GLY A 280 11.08 11.23 7.95
CA GLY A 280 12.27 10.43 7.66
C GLY A 280 13.36 10.46 8.73
N SER A 281 13.17 11.22 9.81
CA SER A 281 14.20 11.45 10.85
C SER A 281 13.71 11.11 12.26
N ILE A 282 12.46 11.42 12.58
CA ILE A 282 11.86 11.12 13.89
C ILE A 282 11.39 9.64 13.88
N PRO A 283 11.78 8.82 14.88
CA PRO A 283 11.36 7.43 14.94
C PRO A 283 9.82 7.27 15.04
N ASP A 284 9.22 6.74 13.98
CA ASP A 284 7.80 6.44 13.84
C ASP A 284 7.45 4.99 14.23
N HIS A 285 8.45 4.14 14.48
CA HIS A 285 8.29 2.70 14.73
C HIS A 285 7.19 2.37 15.75
N ALA A 286 7.17 3.03 16.92
CA ALA A 286 6.21 2.73 17.97
C ALA A 286 4.76 3.01 17.53
N ALA A 287 4.54 4.13 16.85
CA ALA A 287 3.24 4.50 16.31
C ALA A 287 2.81 3.55 15.18
N PHE A 288 3.76 3.19 14.31
CA PHE A 288 3.54 2.26 13.21
C PHE A 288 3.16 0.86 13.70
N GLN A 289 3.92 0.31 14.67
CA GLN A 289 3.62 -1.00 15.26
C GLN A 289 2.31 -0.98 16.04
N ALA A 290 1.97 0.11 16.73
CA ALA A 290 0.68 0.24 17.42
C ALA A 290 -0.50 0.17 16.43
N ALA A 291 -0.38 0.86 15.29
CA ALA A 291 -1.37 0.81 14.23
C ALA A 291 -1.47 -0.58 13.59
N GLN A 292 -0.34 -1.26 13.36
CA GLN A 292 -0.31 -2.65 12.88
C GLN A 292 -1.01 -3.61 13.85
N ASN A 293 -0.67 -3.53 15.14
CA ASN A 293 -1.29 -4.36 16.17
C ASN A 293 -2.80 -4.10 16.26
N CYS A 294 -3.23 -2.86 16.02
CA CYS A 294 -4.64 -2.48 16.06
C CYS A 294 -5.46 -3.21 14.99
N ILE A 295 -4.98 -3.24 13.74
CA ILE A 295 -5.67 -3.91 12.65
C ILE A 295 -5.64 -5.44 12.79
N GLU A 296 -4.56 -6.03 13.31
CA GLU A 296 -4.48 -7.49 13.54
C GLU A 296 -5.46 -7.98 14.61
N ALA A 297 -5.90 -7.09 15.50
CA ALA A 297 -6.92 -7.36 16.51
C ALA A 297 -8.35 -7.11 16.04
N SER A 298 -8.57 -6.79 14.75
CA SER A 298 -9.85 -6.25 14.23
C SER A 298 -10.80 -7.28 13.57
N ALA A 299 -10.53 -8.59 13.68
CA ALA A 299 -11.28 -9.65 13.00
C ALA A 299 -12.82 -9.52 13.13
N THR A 300 -13.27 -9.16 14.33
CA THR A 300 -14.67 -9.11 14.73
C THR A 300 -15.24 -7.68 14.77
N SER A 301 -14.51 -6.72 14.24
CA SER A 301 -14.86 -5.29 14.29
C SER A 301 -15.55 -4.85 13.00
N ASP A 302 -16.26 -3.72 13.08
CA ASP A 302 -16.90 -3.04 11.97
C ASP A 302 -15.89 -2.42 10.99
N GLY A 303 -16.33 -2.28 9.74
CA GLY A 303 -15.58 -1.64 8.66
C GLY A 303 -15.29 -2.58 7.49
N ASP A 304 -15.00 -1.99 6.34
CA ASP A 304 -14.99 -2.72 5.07
C ASP A 304 -13.66 -3.45 4.82
N GLU A 305 -12.56 -3.00 5.44
CA GLU A 305 -11.26 -3.63 5.25
C GLU A 305 -10.31 -3.47 6.44
N THR A 306 -9.54 -4.54 6.70
CA THR A 306 -8.43 -4.56 7.67
C THR A 306 -7.17 -3.98 7.02
N ALA A 307 -7.02 -2.65 7.10
CA ALA A 307 -6.00 -1.91 6.37
C ALA A 307 -5.29 -0.85 7.22
N LEU A 308 -3.96 -0.84 7.10
CA LEU A 308 -3.10 0.27 7.46
C LEU A 308 -2.96 1.18 6.26
N ILE A 309 -3.47 2.41 6.36
CA ILE A 309 -3.40 3.41 5.30
C ILE A 309 -2.20 4.30 5.55
N LEU A 310 -1.21 4.22 4.66
CA LEU A 310 0.02 4.97 4.77
C LEU A 310 -0.09 6.26 3.96
N GLY A 311 -0.03 7.41 4.65
CA GLY A 311 0.09 8.69 3.96
C GLY A 311 1.42 8.86 3.23
N GLY A 312 1.49 9.85 2.33
CA GLY A 312 2.75 10.29 1.74
C GLY A 312 3.71 10.85 2.79
N GLY A 313 5.01 10.75 2.49
CA GLY A 313 6.10 11.06 3.41
C GLY A 313 6.93 9.83 3.79
N SER A 314 7.85 10.02 4.73
CA SER A 314 8.87 9.03 5.10
C SER A 314 8.75 8.61 6.56
N TYR A 315 8.25 7.41 6.82
CA TYR A 315 8.19 6.85 8.17
C TYR A 315 9.58 6.38 8.59
N ALA A 316 10.17 7.00 9.61
CA ALA A 316 11.50 6.60 10.07
C ALA A 316 11.41 5.43 11.06
N LEU A 317 12.03 4.30 10.76
CA LEU A 317 11.94 3.08 11.55
C LEU A 317 13.28 2.76 12.19
N GLY A 318 13.34 2.86 13.53
CA GLY A 318 14.50 2.48 14.34
C GLY A 318 14.49 1.03 14.82
N ALA A 319 13.48 0.25 14.45
CA ALA A 319 13.30 -1.15 14.79
C ALA A 319 12.38 -1.85 13.78
N GLN A 320 12.35 -3.18 13.82
CA GLN A 320 11.52 -4.02 12.96
C GLN A 320 10.03 -3.80 13.22
N VAL A 321 9.26 -3.61 12.15
CA VAL A 321 7.80 -3.74 12.18
C VAL A 321 7.45 -5.19 11.90
N VAL A 322 6.76 -5.82 12.84
CA VAL A 322 6.31 -7.21 12.71
C VAL A 322 4.86 -7.21 12.23
N VAL A 323 4.65 -7.94 11.14
CA VAL A 323 3.34 -8.31 10.60
C VAL A 323 3.14 -9.79 10.92
N THR A 324 2.00 -10.11 11.51
CA THR A 324 1.58 -11.46 11.84
C THR A 324 0.31 -11.77 11.03
N PRO A 325 0.45 -12.22 9.77
CA PRO A 325 -0.71 -12.59 8.96
C PRO A 325 -1.58 -13.63 9.66
N ARG A 326 -2.89 -13.55 9.41
CA ARG A 326 -3.89 -14.45 9.99
C ARG A 326 -4.77 -15.05 8.90
N GLY A 327 -5.35 -16.22 9.17
CA GLY A 327 -6.26 -16.89 8.23
C GLY A 327 -7.71 -16.40 8.25
N ASP A 328 -8.10 -15.60 9.24
CA ASP A 328 -9.46 -15.08 9.41
C ASP A 328 -9.67 -13.67 8.85
N MET A 329 -8.61 -13.04 8.34
CA MET A 329 -8.66 -11.70 7.75
C MET A 329 -7.57 -11.51 6.69
N THR A 330 -7.78 -10.57 5.78
CA THR A 330 -6.73 -10.10 4.87
C THR A 330 -6.11 -8.83 5.44
N VAL A 331 -4.85 -8.89 5.87
CA VAL A 331 -4.12 -7.71 6.38
C VAL A 331 -3.59 -6.90 5.21
N LYS A 332 -3.89 -5.59 5.17
CA LYS A 332 -3.45 -4.73 4.07
C LYS A 332 -2.59 -3.56 4.51
N TRP A 333 -1.54 -3.23 3.76
CA TRP A 333 -0.85 -1.94 3.81
C TRP A 333 -1.06 -1.23 2.47
N LEU A 334 -1.64 -0.04 2.51
CA LEU A 334 -1.97 0.73 1.32
C LEU A 334 -1.24 2.08 1.38
N GLY A 335 -0.17 2.21 0.60
CA GLY A 335 0.58 3.46 0.42
C GLY A 335 0.15 4.28 -0.79
N GLN A 336 0.76 5.46 -0.94
CA GLN A 336 0.41 6.45 -1.96
C GLN A 336 1.28 6.38 -3.24
N GLY A 337 2.01 5.28 -3.46
CA GLY A 337 2.76 5.02 -4.68
C GLY A 337 4.16 5.64 -4.73
N GLY A 338 4.63 5.94 -5.97
CA GLY A 338 6.01 6.22 -6.37
C GLY A 338 6.64 7.55 -5.90
N SER A 339 7.39 8.26 -6.76
CA SER A 339 8.23 9.40 -6.36
C SER A 339 7.44 10.49 -5.61
N GLY A 340 7.78 10.74 -4.34
CA GLY A 340 7.05 11.65 -3.44
C GLY A 340 5.89 11.01 -2.66
N GLY A 341 5.69 9.70 -2.80
CA GLY A 341 4.66 8.91 -2.11
C GLY A 341 5.09 8.40 -0.73
N THR A 342 4.83 7.14 -0.44
CA THR A 342 5.09 6.52 0.88
C THR A 342 6.46 5.87 0.93
N TYR A 343 7.27 6.23 1.94
CA TYR A 343 8.58 5.65 2.19
C TYR A 343 8.68 5.10 3.61
N LEU A 344 9.27 3.93 3.77
CA LEU A 344 9.71 3.37 5.05
C LEU A 344 11.23 3.45 5.10
N VAL A 345 11.76 4.25 6.03
CA VAL A 345 13.19 4.57 6.10
C VAL A 345 13.81 3.87 7.30
N ALA A 346 14.69 2.90 7.07
CA ALA A 346 15.43 2.28 8.17
C ALA A 346 16.48 3.24 8.70
N LEU A 347 16.40 3.65 9.96
CA LEU A 347 17.35 4.60 10.55
C LEU A 347 18.74 3.97 10.65
N ALA A 348 19.77 4.77 10.37
CA ALA A 348 21.16 4.32 10.44
C ALA A 348 21.60 3.92 11.85
N SER A 349 20.91 4.46 12.88
CA SER A 349 21.14 4.14 14.29
C SER A 349 20.61 2.77 14.72
N TRP A 350 19.80 2.10 13.88
CA TRP A 350 19.30 0.77 14.18
C TRP A 350 20.43 -0.27 14.02
N THR A 351 20.68 -1.06 15.06
CA THR A 351 21.64 -2.18 15.02
C THR A 351 20.90 -3.53 14.96
N GLY A 352 21.29 -4.42 14.02
CA GLY A 352 20.84 -5.81 13.99
C GLY A 352 20.46 -6.38 12.60
N ASN A 353 20.45 -7.72 12.49
CA ASN A 353 20.10 -8.48 11.28
C ASN A 353 18.59 -8.78 11.17
N SER A 354 17.75 -7.76 11.27
CA SER A 354 16.29 -7.91 11.27
C SER A 354 15.68 -7.14 10.10
N GLY A 355 14.78 -7.74 9.32
CA GLY A 355 14.06 -7.03 8.24
C GLY A 355 13.35 -5.77 8.74
N VAL A 356 13.37 -4.68 7.97
CA VAL A 356 12.57 -3.46 8.26
C VAL A 356 11.12 -3.83 8.51
N VAL A 357 10.58 -4.66 7.62
CA VAL A 357 9.31 -5.34 7.80
C VAL A 357 9.57 -6.83 7.88
N LYS A 358 9.00 -7.50 8.90
CA LYS A 358 9.01 -8.95 9.02
C LYS A 358 7.61 -9.50 8.99
N PHE A 359 7.39 -10.48 8.12
CA PHE A 359 6.23 -11.34 8.14
C PHE A 359 6.57 -12.59 8.92
N ALA A 360 5.96 -12.77 10.08
CA ALA A 360 6.15 -13.94 10.94
C ALA A 360 4.85 -14.73 11.05
N ALA A 361 4.95 -16.06 11.10
CA ALA A 361 3.82 -16.88 11.54
C ALA A 361 3.52 -16.58 13.03
N ALA A 362 2.24 -16.58 13.40
CA ALA A 362 1.85 -16.48 14.80
C ALA A 362 2.38 -17.70 15.58
N ALA A 363 2.93 -17.48 16.77
CA ALA A 363 3.42 -18.57 17.60
C ALA A 363 2.31 -19.59 17.90
N GLY A 364 2.56 -20.87 17.65
CA GLY A 364 1.64 -21.98 17.96
C GLY A 364 0.54 -22.27 16.94
N ILE A 365 0.48 -21.53 15.82
CA ILE A 365 -0.44 -21.85 14.72
C ILE A 365 0.37 -22.51 13.60
N ASN A 366 0.35 -23.85 13.57
CA ASN A 366 0.88 -24.62 12.45
C ASN A 366 -0.07 -24.41 11.25
N ASP A 367 0.47 -23.97 10.11
CA ASP A 367 -0.27 -23.85 8.84
C ASP A 367 -1.35 -22.74 8.80
N SER A 368 -1.04 -21.53 9.28
CA SER A 368 -1.93 -20.38 9.10
C SER A 368 -1.85 -19.84 7.67
N ARG A 369 -2.55 -20.49 6.74
CA ARG A 369 -2.88 -19.91 5.43
C ARG A 369 -3.42 -18.51 5.64
N SER A 370 -2.68 -17.49 5.20
CA SER A 370 -3.01 -16.10 5.52
C SER A 370 -3.05 -15.24 4.26
N ASN A 371 -3.97 -14.29 4.23
CA ASN A 371 -4.08 -13.36 3.11
C ASN A 371 -3.46 -12.02 3.48
N TRP A 372 -2.75 -11.41 2.54
CA TRP A 372 -2.29 -10.05 2.70
C TRP A 372 -2.21 -9.31 1.37
N LEU A 373 -2.31 -7.98 1.44
CA LEU A 373 -2.07 -7.09 0.31
C LEU A 373 -1.20 -5.92 0.76
N PHE A 374 0.04 -5.87 0.29
CA PHE A 374 0.97 -4.79 0.61
C PHE A 374 1.29 -4.05 -0.67
N SER A 375 0.91 -2.77 -0.75
CA SER A 375 0.98 -2.03 -2.01
C SER A 375 1.33 -0.56 -1.88
N GLY A 376 2.05 -0.06 -2.88
CA GLY A 376 2.21 1.38 -3.11
C GLY A 376 3.18 2.09 -2.18
N PHE A 377 4.29 1.45 -1.78
CA PHE A 377 5.30 2.09 -0.94
C PHE A 377 6.71 1.63 -1.29
N ARG A 378 7.70 2.39 -0.78
CA ARG A 378 9.12 2.07 -0.91
C ARG A 378 9.76 1.82 0.44
N ILE A 379 10.78 0.99 0.48
CA ILE A 379 11.63 0.78 1.65
C ILE A 379 13.07 1.09 1.26
N LEU A 380 13.76 1.87 2.08
CA LEU A 380 15.16 2.22 1.88
C LEU A 380 15.85 2.48 3.23
N PRO A 381 17.17 2.28 3.36
CA PRO A 381 17.89 2.71 4.53
C PRO A 381 18.15 4.23 4.46
N GLN A 382 18.29 4.86 5.62
CA GLN A 382 18.71 6.27 5.74
C GLN A 382 20.09 6.48 5.13
N THR A 383 20.96 5.47 5.20
CA THR A 383 22.26 5.43 4.54
C THR A 383 22.50 4.01 4.05
N ALA A 384 22.93 3.84 2.79
CA ALA A 384 23.14 2.53 2.19
C ALA A 384 24.03 1.64 3.07
N GLY A 385 23.61 0.40 3.32
CA GLY A 385 24.35 -0.57 4.12
C GLY A 385 24.42 -0.30 5.63
N THR A 386 23.73 0.73 6.15
CA THR A 386 23.58 0.96 7.59
C THR A 386 22.17 0.62 8.06
N GLY A 387 21.96 0.54 9.38
CA GLY A 387 20.67 0.14 9.91
C GLY A 387 20.45 -1.37 9.82
N SER A 388 19.22 -1.74 9.44
CA SER A 388 18.88 -3.12 9.08
C SER A 388 19.61 -3.59 7.82
N THR A 389 20.03 -4.86 7.82
CA THR A 389 20.64 -5.50 6.63
C THR A 389 19.62 -6.05 5.63
N VAL A 390 18.33 -6.07 5.98
CA VAL A 390 17.25 -6.67 5.19
C VAL A 390 16.09 -5.70 5.03
N GLY A 391 15.61 -5.49 3.81
CA GLY A 391 14.43 -4.65 3.59
C GLY A 391 13.15 -5.33 4.08
N ILE A 392 12.74 -6.40 3.39
CA ILE A 392 11.56 -7.20 3.76
C ILE A 392 12.00 -8.64 4.03
N LEU A 393 11.68 -9.13 5.22
CA LEU A 393 11.88 -10.52 5.65
C LEU A 393 10.52 -11.24 5.68
N ILE A 394 10.41 -12.36 4.99
CA ILE A 394 9.19 -13.17 4.95
C ILE A 394 9.51 -14.57 5.46
N GLY A 395 8.90 -14.93 6.59
CA GLY A 395 9.16 -16.16 7.32
C GLY A 395 10.40 -16.08 8.21
N ALA A 396 11.38 -16.97 7.98
CA ALA A 396 12.60 -17.16 8.78
C ALA A 396 12.34 -17.56 10.26
N GLY A 397 11.18 -18.16 10.53
CA GLY A 397 10.83 -18.79 11.81
C GLY A 397 10.85 -20.32 11.74
N ALA A 398 10.56 -20.98 12.88
CA ALA A 398 10.53 -22.45 12.98
C ALA A 398 9.37 -23.12 12.22
N THR A 399 8.42 -22.34 11.71
CA THR A 399 7.24 -22.82 10.98
C THR A 399 7.16 -22.14 9.63
N THR A 400 6.85 -22.93 8.59
CA THR A 400 6.65 -22.39 7.24
C THR A 400 5.46 -21.42 7.20
N LEU A 401 5.68 -20.18 6.75
CA LEU A 401 4.63 -19.18 6.55
C LEU A 401 3.94 -19.42 5.20
N GLN A 402 2.62 -19.60 5.21
CA GLN A 402 1.87 -19.87 3.98
C GLN A 402 0.90 -18.73 3.69
N GLY A 403 0.92 -18.25 2.44
CA GLY A 403 -0.18 -17.48 1.90
C GLY A 403 -1.45 -18.30 1.79
N GLY A 404 -2.57 -17.63 1.53
CA GLY A 404 -3.87 -18.29 1.37
C GLY A 404 -4.04 -19.05 0.07
N VAL A 405 -5.29 -19.44 -0.20
CA VAL A 405 -5.67 -20.20 -1.40
C VAL A 405 -5.38 -19.38 -2.66
N GLN A 406 -4.80 -20.02 -3.69
CA GLN A 406 -4.45 -19.41 -4.98
C GLN A 406 -3.50 -18.20 -4.88
N GLU A 407 -2.52 -18.26 -3.97
CA GLU A 407 -1.46 -17.23 -3.84
C GLU A 407 -2.02 -15.82 -3.58
N SER A 408 -3.11 -15.75 -2.82
CA SER A 408 -3.79 -14.52 -2.39
C SER A 408 -2.93 -13.57 -1.54
N ALA A 409 -1.76 -14.02 -1.10
CA ALA A 409 -0.73 -13.21 -0.44
C ALA A 409 0.06 -12.39 -1.47
N LEU A 410 -0.25 -11.10 -1.56
CA LEU A 410 0.20 -10.24 -2.66
C LEU A 410 1.05 -9.04 -2.19
N PHE A 411 2.19 -8.87 -2.84
CA PHE A 411 2.94 -7.61 -2.89
C PHE A 411 2.75 -6.96 -4.26
N GLU A 412 2.36 -5.68 -4.28
CA GLU A 412 2.06 -4.98 -5.53
C GLU A 412 2.60 -3.55 -5.54
N ASP A 413 3.41 -3.18 -6.53
CA ASP A 413 4.02 -1.84 -6.62
C ASP A 413 4.90 -1.47 -5.39
N VAL A 414 5.54 -2.47 -4.78
CA VAL A 414 6.46 -2.31 -3.65
C VAL A 414 7.92 -2.36 -4.11
N ASN A 415 8.73 -1.36 -3.73
CA ASN A 415 10.13 -1.30 -4.13
C ASN A 415 11.06 -1.21 -2.91
N VAL A 416 12.13 -1.99 -2.90
CA VAL A 416 13.06 -2.10 -1.78
C VAL A 416 14.49 -1.80 -2.26
N TYR A 417 15.13 -0.78 -1.68
CA TYR A 417 16.39 -0.21 -2.17
C TYR A 417 17.53 -0.31 -1.15
N GLU A 418 18.76 -0.56 -1.62
CA GLU A 418 20.03 -0.46 -0.88
C GLU A 418 20.15 -1.28 0.41
N PHE A 419 19.54 -2.46 0.48
CA PHE A 419 19.80 -3.43 1.56
C PHE A 419 20.75 -4.54 1.09
N ALA A 420 21.53 -5.11 2.02
CA ALA A 420 22.34 -6.29 1.71
C ALA A 420 21.46 -7.45 1.22
N THR A 421 20.20 -7.52 1.67
CA THR A 421 19.16 -8.30 1.01
C THR A 421 17.86 -7.50 0.96
N CYS A 422 17.40 -7.14 -0.24
CA CYS A 422 16.16 -6.36 -0.38
C CYS A 422 14.93 -7.21 -0.03
N TRP A 423 14.73 -8.32 -0.74
CA TRP A 423 13.70 -9.31 -0.42
C TRP A 423 14.35 -10.59 0.11
N TYR A 424 14.01 -10.97 1.34
CA TYR A 424 14.45 -12.21 1.96
C TYR A 424 13.24 -13.10 2.27
N VAL A 425 13.04 -14.12 1.46
CA VAL A 425 12.02 -15.16 1.64
C VAL A 425 12.67 -16.42 2.23
N GLN A 426 12.20 -16.88 3.39
CA GLN A 426 12.66 -18.12 4.00
C GLN A 426 11.53 -18.88 4.68
N ASN A 427 11.44 -20.17 4.39
CA ASN A 427 10.39 -21.07 4.89
C ASN A 427 9.01 -20.45 4.63
N ALA A 428 8.76 -20.03 3.39
CA ALA A 428 7.52 -19.35 3.05
C ALA A 428 7.01 -19.73 1.65
N ARG A 429 5.68 -19.83 1.50
CA ARG A 429 5.04 -20.32 0.27
C ARG A 429 3.71 -19.64 -0.07
N LEU A 430 3.22 -19.83 -1.30
CA LEU A 430 1.91 -19.40 -1.80
C LEU A 430 1.76 -17.88 -1.87
N MET A 431 2.67 -17.19 -2.56
CA MET A 431 2.74 -15.73 -2.59
C MET A 431 2.94 -15.19 -4.00
N GLN A 432 2.64 -13.90 -4.20
CA GLN A 432 2.90 -13.21 -5.45
C GLN A 432 3.57 -11.86 -5.26
N TRP A 433 4.40 -11.50 -6.24
CA TRP A 433 4.94 -10.15 -6.42
C TRP A 433 4.50 -9.63 -7.79
N ARG A 434 3.92 -8.42 -7.82
CA ARG A 434 3.49 -7.76 -9.05
C ARG A 434 4.08 -6.36 -9.12
N ARG A 435 4.86 -6.08 -10.17
CA ARG A 435 5.50 -4.76 -10.36
C ARG A 435 6.33 -4.31 -9.14
N CYS A 436 6.93 -5.29 -8.47
CA CYS A 436 7.80 -5.06 -7.32
C CYS A 436 9.27 -4.91 -7.75
N GLY A 437 10.04 -4.19 -6.92
CA GLY A 437 11.45 -3.91 -7.14
C GLY A 437 12.33 -4.36 -5.98
N GLY A 438 13.49 -4.95 -6.29
CA GLY A 438 14.62 -5.09 -5.38
C GLY A 438 15.83 -4.45 -6.01
N TRP A 439 16.41 -3.43 -5.39
CA TRP A 439 17.39 -2.58 -6.05
C TRP A 439 18.64 -2.35 -5.22
N ILE A 440 19.80 -2.70 -5.76
CA ILE A 440 21.11 -2.50 -5.15
C ILE A 440 22.01 -1.77 -6.15
N GLU A 441 22.34 -0.52 -5.84
CA GLU A 441 23.21 0.37 -6.62
C GLU A 441 24.67 0.16 -6.26
N THR A 442 25.00 0.10 -4.96
CA THR A 442 26.41 0.23 -4.53
C THR A 442 26.93 -0.91 -3.66
N LEU A 443 26.06 -1.64 -2.96
CA LEU A 443 26.49 -2.64 -1.98
C LEU A 443 27.08 -3.88 -2.64
N ALA A 444 28.23 -4.35 -2.14
CA ALA A 444 28.84 -5.59 -2.57
C ALA A 444 28.13 -6.83 -1.97
N ASN A 445 28.18 -7.96 -2.68
CA ASN A 445 27.66 -9.27 -2.26
C ASN A 445 26.14 -9.31 -1.95
N GLY A 446 25.42 -8.26 -2.29
CA GLY A 446 24.01 -8.09 -1.98
C GLY A 446 23.08 -8.95 -2.84
N ASN A 447 21.85 -9.13 -2.36
CA ASN A 447 20.79 -9.88 -3.04
C ASN A 447 19.55 -9.00 -3.24
N ALA A 448 19.19 -8.72 -4.49
CA ALA A 448 17.95 -8.00 -4.76
C ALA A 448 16.71 -8.85 -4.42
N PHE A 449 16.74 -10.14 -4.78
CA PHE A 449 15.71 -11.10 -4.38
C PHE A 449 16.34 -12.41 -3.95
N ARG A 450 16.08 -12.83 -2.70
CA ARG A 450 16.63 -14.04 -2.11
C ARG A 450 15.50 -14.95 -1.60
N ALA A 451 15.49 -16.19 -2.05
CA ALA A 451 14.63 -17.25 -1.52
C ALA A 451 15.46 -18.46 -1.09
N VAL A 452 15.34 -18.87 0.17
CA VAL A 452 16.09 -20.01 0.73
C VAL A 452 15.22 -20.85 1.65
N ALA A 453 15.58 -22.10 1.91
CA ALA A 453 14.90 -22.94 2.89
C ALA A 453 15.88 -23.43 3.97
N ALA A 454 15.41 -23.53 5.21
CA ALA A 454 16.13 -24.21 6.27
C ALA A 454 16.03 -25.74 6.13
N ALA A 455 16.89 -26.49 6.82
CA ALA A 455 16.85 -27.95 6.84
C ALA A 455 15.47 -28.45 7.30
N GLY A 456 14.85 -29.34 6.51
CA GLY A 456 13.51 -29.88 6.75
C GLY A 456 12.34 -28.97 6.33
N ASP A 457 12.60 -27.72 5.91
CA ASP A 457 11.56 -26.76 5.52
C ASP A 457 11.47 -26.56 4.02
N THR A 458 10.41 -25.87 3.58
CA THR A 458 10.18 -25.54 2.17
C THR A 458 9.92 -24.06 1.94
N THR A 459 10.54 -23.52 0.90
CA THR A 459 10.30 -22.17 0.35
C THR A 459 9.93 -22.31 -1.11
N GLY A 460 8.89 -21.64 -1.59
CA GLY A 460 8.42 -21.94 -2.93
C GLY A 460 6.96 -21.65 -3.21
N ASP A 461 6.44 -22.21 -4.29
CA ASP A 461 5.06 -22.02 -4.75
C ASP A 461 4.73 -20.52 -4.82
N PHE A 462 5.51 -19.78 -5.61
CA PHE A 462 5.29 -18.35 -5.76
C PHE A 462 5.64 -17.84 -7.15
N ASP A 463 4.98 -16.73 -7.50
CA ASP A 463 5.08 -16.10 -8.80
C ASP A 463 5.54 -14.64 -8.68
N THR A 464 6.36 -14.21 -9.65
CA THR A 464 6.67 -12.79 -9.85
C THR A 464 6.18 -12.34 -11.22
N TYR A 465 5.53 -11.18 -11.31
CA TYR A 465 5.00 -10.61 -12.55
C TYR A 465 5.53 -9.20 -12.78
N SER A 466 6.24 -8.99 -13.88
CA SER A 466 6.76 -7.68 -14.29
C SER A 466 7.59 -7.00 -13.18
N CYS A 467 8.36 -7.79 -12.44
CA CYS A 467 9.23 -7.32 -11.37
C CYS A 467 10.59 -6.88 -11.90
N GLN A 468 11.31 -6.08 -11.12
CA GLN A 468 12.67 -5.65 -11.44
C GLN A 468 13.65 -5.92 -10.29
N PHE A 469 14.74 -6.61 -10.57
CA PHE A 469 15.76 -7.01 -9.60
C PHE A 469 17.16 -6.57 -10.05
N VAL A 470 17.70 -5.56 -9.39
CA VAL A 470 18.92 -4.85 -9.80
C VAL A 470 20.06 -5.12 -8.82
N GLY A 471 21.22 -5.54 -9.35
CA GLY A 471 22.46 -5.69 -8.59
C GLY A 471 23.64 -5.06 -9.32
N LYS A 472 23.91 -3.77 -9.08
CA LYS A 472 25.05 -3.07 -9.70
C LYS A 472 26.33 -3.12 -8.86
N GLY A 473 26.23 -3.43 -7.57
CA GLY A 473 27.40 -3.60 -6.72
C GLY A 473 28.21 -4.84 -7.08
N THR A 474 29.47 -4.90 -6.63
CA THR A 474 30.38 -6.02 -6.91
C THR A 474 29.84 -7.35 -6.35
N ASN A 475 29.90 -8.43 -7.14
CA ASN A 475 29.43 -9.77 -6.74
C ASN A 475 27.96 -9.81 -6.28
N THR A 476 27.12 -8.89 -6.75
CA THR A 476 25.70 -8.89 -6.40
C THR A 476 24.89 -9.89 -7.23
N ARG A 477 23.78 -10.31 -6.65
CA ARG A 477 22.80 -11.21 -7.27
C ARG A 477 21.48 -10.47 -7.43
N SER A 478 20.99 -10.41 -8.66
CA SER A 478 19.62 -10.02 -8.92
C SER A 478 18.65 -11.04 -8.31
N VAL A 479 18.97 -12.33 -8.47
CA VAL A 479 18.17 -13.42 -7.93
C VAL A 479 19.08 -14.47 -7.28
N PHE A 480 18.74 -14.89 -6.07
CA PHE A 480 19.42 -15.96 -5.36
C PHE A 480 18.44 -16.97 -4.77
N PHE A 481 18.42 -18.17 -5.35
CA PHE A 481 17.62 -19.30 -4.89
C PHE A 481 18.55 -20.39 -4.37
N SER A 482 18.45 -20.71 -3.08
CA SER A 482 19.38 -21.68 -2.48
C SER A 482 18.77 -22.54 -1.38
N GLY A 483 19.00 -23.84 -1.46
CA GLY A 483 18.70 -24.80 -0.40
C GLY A 483 19.99 -25.32 0.20
N SER A 484 20.10 -25.29 1.53
CA SER A 484 21.23 -25.82 2.28
C SER A 484 20.74 -26.61 3.48
N GLY A 485 21.21 -27.84 3.60
CA GLY A 485 20.87 -28.76 4.69
C GLY A 485 19.85 -29.82 4.30
N ALA A 486 19.89 -30.94 5.03
CA ALA A 486 19.09 -32.11 4.71
C ALA A 486 17.58 -31.78 4.68
N GLY A 487 16.93 -32.07 3.56
CA GLY A 487 15.50 -31.82 3.37
C GLY A 487 15.11 -30.37 3.10
N ALA A 488 16.05 -29.42 3.09
CA ALA A 488 15.77 -28.05 2.66
C ALA A 488 15.29 -28.04 1.20
N THR A 489 14.10 -27.48 0.97
CA THR A 489 13.45 -27.55 -0.34
C THR A 489 13.12 -26.16 -0.87
N VAL A 490 13.63 -25.82 -2.06
CA VAL A 490 13.30 -24.55 -2.76
C VAL A 490 12.71 -24.85 -4.12
N VAL A 491 11.38 -24.73 -4.27
CA VAL A 491 10.67 -25.28 -5.45
C VAL A 491 9.43 -24.51 -5.89
N GLY A 492 8.94 -24.76 -7.11
CA GLY A 492 7.65 -24.22 -7.56
C GLY A 492 7.69 -22.72 -7.76
N ILE A 493 8.76 -22.20 -8.37
CA ILE A 493 8.97 -20.77 -8.57
C ILE A 493 8.77 -20.42 -10.03
N ARG A 494 8.02 -19.36 -10.29
CA ARG A 494 7.82 -18.81 -11.64
C ARG A 494 8.15 -17.34 -11.69
N MET A 495 8.98 -16.95 -12.66
CA MET A 495 9.34 -15.57 -12.91
C MET A 495 8.85 -15.16 -14.30
N HIS A 496 7.81 -14.32 -14.32
CA HIS A 496 7.14 -13.86 -15.53
C HIS A 496 7.57 -12.44 -15.89
N SER A 497 8.21 -12.29 -17.04
CA SER A 497 8.65 -11.00 -17.57
C SER A 497 9.45 -10.17 -16.56
N ALA A 498 10.34 -10.83 -15.81
CA ALA A 498 11.16 -10.18 -14.80
C ALA A 498 12.39 -9.52 -15.43
N ILE A 499 12.75 -8.33 -14.95
CA ILE A 499 13.94 -7.61 -15.38
C ILE A 499 15.04 -7.78 -14.33
N MET A 500 16.04 -8.58 -14.65
CA MET A 500 17.27 -8.68 -13.87
C MET A 500 18.33 -7.79 -14.53
N TYR A 501 18.97 -6.91 -13.77
CA TYR A 501 19.95 -5.96 -14.32
C TYR A 501 21.24 -5.92 -13.49
N ALA A 502 22.38 -5.95 -14.19
CA ALA A 502 23.76 -5.86 -13.70
C ALA A 502 24.26 -6.97 -12.75
N GLY A 503 23.36 -7.63 -12.04
CA GLY A 503 23.65 -8.70 -11.10
C GLY A 503 23.66 -10.07 -11.77
N SER A 504 23.94 -11.10 -10.97
CA SER A 504 23.84 -12.50 -11.40
C SER A 504 22.52 -13.16 -10.99
N ILE A 505 22.18 -14.28 -11.63
CA ILE A 505 21.17 -15.23 -11.15
C ILE A 505 21.90 -16.44 -10.60
N THR A 506 21.60 -16.84 -9.37
CA THR A 506 22.22 -18.04 -8.76
C THR A 506 21.14 -18.97 -8.25
N VAL A 507 21.20 -20.23 -8.68
CA VAL A 507 20.37 -21.34 -8.17
C VAL A 507 21.31 -22.43 -7.66
N SER A 508 21.22 -22.75 -6.38
CA SER A 508 22.14 -23.70 -5.76
C SER A 508 21.47 -24.70 -4.83
N ALA A 509 21.90 -25.96 -4.88
CA ALA A 509 21.56 -26.98 -3.88
C ALA A 509 22.83 -27.53 -3.24
N ASP A 510 22.91 -27.51 -1.91
CA ASP A 510 24.02 -28.09 -1.17
C ASP A 510 23.57 -28.88 0.08
N THR A 511 24.48 -29.67 0.64
CA THR A 511 24.25 -30.43 1.90
C THR A 511 22.92 -31.20 1.94
N ALA A 512 22.65 -32.01 0.91
CA ALA A 512 21.43 -32.83 0.76
C ALA A 512 20.11 -32.04 0.59
N ALA A 513 20.18 -30.81 0.08
CA ALA A 513 19.03 -30.01 -0.29
C ALA A 513 18.42 -30.40 -1.64
N ARG A 514 17.18 -29.96 -1.87
CA ARG A 514 16.42 -30.15 -3.11
C ARG A 514 15.97 -28.80 -3.66
N VAL A 515 16.53 -28.38 -4.78
CA VAL A 515 16.18 -27.09 -5.41
C VAL A 515 15.75 -27.33 -6.83
N GLY A 516 14.57 -26.86 -7.24
CA GLY A 516 14.12 -27.16 -8.58
C GLY A 516 12.71 -26.74 -8.91
N ASP A 517 12.24 -27.07 -10.11
CA ASP A 517 10.97 -26.55 -10.61
C ASP A 517 10.92 -25.01 -10.58
N ILE A 518 11.92 -24.39 -11.22
CA ILE A 518 12.13 -22.94 -11.27
C ILE A 518 12.13 -22.51 -12.73
N TRP A 519 11.15 -21.70 -13.13
CA TRP A 519 11.03 -21.26 -14.52
C TRP A 519 11.18 -19.75 -14.62
N PHE A 520 12.04 -19.34 -15.55
CA PHE A 520 12.15 -17.98 -16.05
C PHE A 520 11.48 -17.97 -17.42
N ASP A 521 10.25 -17.46 -17.44
CA ASP A 521 9.34 -17.54 -18.58
C ASP A 521 9.44 -16.28 -19.47
N THR A 522 8.65 -16.27 -20.55
CA THR A 522 8.70 -15.30 -21.65
C THR A 522 8.81 -13.84 -21.20
N GLY A 523 9.72 -13.12 -21.86
CA GLY A 523 9.97 -11.70 -21.61
C GLY A 523 10.83 -11.43 -20.39
N SER A 524 11.32 -12.46 -19.69
CA SER A 524 12.33 -12.28 -18.65
C SER A 524 13.68 -11.92 -19.27
N GLN A 525 14.42 -11.03 -18.62
CA GLN A 525 15.72 -10.60 -19.11
C GLN A 525 16.78 -10.59 -18.01
N LEU A 526 18.01 -10.94 -18.38
CA LEU A 526 19.22 -10.68 -17.62
C LEU A 526 20.09 -9.72 -18.44
N ASP A 527 20.01 -8.44 -18.09
CA ASP A 527 20.60 -7.35 -18.85
C ASP A 527 21.87 -6.81 -18.18
N VAL A 528 22.91 -6.60 -19.00
CA VAL A 528 24.24 -6.06 -18.64
C VAL A 528 24.86 -6.73 -17.40
N PHE A 529 24.81 -8.06 -17.26
CA PHE A 529 25.47 -8.69 -16.10
C PHE A 529 26.97 -8.38 -16.08
N THR A 530 27.52 -8.07 -14.89
CA THR A 530 28.87 -7.45 -14.77
C THR A 530 29.93 -8.35 -14.14
N THR A 531 29.52 -9.38 -13.40
CA THR A 531 30.43 -10.33 -12.73
C THR A 531 30.21 -11.76 -13.23
N ALA A 532 28.95 -12.21 -13.26
CA ALA A 532 28.53 -13.52 -13.74
C ALA A 532 27.10 -13.43 -14.26
N GLY A 533 26.75 -14.27 -15.24
CA GLY A 533 25.37 -14.39 -15.73
C GLY A 533 24.52 -15.25 -14.81
N VAL A 534 24.15 -16.45 -15.28
CA VAL A 534 23.43 -17.48 -14.53
C VAL A 534 24.40 -18.52 -14.00
N ILE A 535 24.25 -18.88 -12.74
CA ILE A 535 25.04 -19.90 -12.04
C ILE A 535 24.08 -20.96 -11.49
N LEU A 536 24.14 -22.17 -12.03
CA LEU A 536 23.44 -23.35 -11.52
C LEU A 536 24.47 -24.30 -10.91
N ILE A 537 24.41 -24.51 -9.60
CA ILE A 537 25.40 -25.34 -8.90
C ILE A 537 24.69 -26.38 -8.02
N CYS A 538 25.15 -27.62 -8.09
CA CYS A 538 24.75 -28.65 -7.14
C CYS A 538 25.99 -29.25 -6.48
N ASP A 539 26.06 -29.15 -5.15
CA ASP A 539 27.20 -29.62 -4.37
C ASP A 539 26.81 -30.66 -3.32
N GLY A 540 27.61 -31.70 -3.17
CA GLY A 540 27.49 -32.65 -2.07
C GLY A 540 26.52 -33.81 -2.32
N SER A 541 26.82 -34.93 -1.66
CA SER A 541 26.01 -36.15 -1.74
C SER A 541 24.57 -35.91 -1.27
N GLY A 542 23.61 -36.46 -2.02
CA GLY A 542 22.18 -36.31 -1.74
C GLY A 542 21.56 -35.01 -2.21
N SER A 543 22.36 -34.00 -2.57
CA SER A 543 21.87 -32.73 -3.12
C SER A 543 21.34 -32.93 -4.53
N ARG A 544 20.23 -32.26 -4.85
CA ARG A 544 19.64 -32.29 -6.19
C ARG A 544 19.22 -30.89 -6.62
N LEU A 545 19.66 -30.50 -7.81
CA LEU A 545 19.11 -29.37 -8.55
C LEU A 545 18.36 -29.88 -9.78
N TYR A 546 17.11 -29.49 -9.99
CA TYR A 546 16.29 -30.09 -11.04
C TYR A 546 15.24 -29.19 -11.68
N ASN A 547 14.86 -29.47 -12.93
CA ASN A 547 13.77 -28.79 -13.64
C ASN A 547 13.89 -27.25 -13.63
N VAL A 548 15.06 -26.73 -14.00
CA VAL A 548 15.30 -25.29 -14.12
C VAL A 548 15.22 -24.88 -15.59
N LYS A 549 14.44 -23.85 -15.90
CA LYS A 549 14.12 -23.46 -17.27
C LYS A 549 14.36 -21.97 -17.51
N PHE A 550 14.98 -21.67 -18.65
CA PHE A 550 15.12 -20.32 -19.20
C PHE A 550 14.53 -20.31 -20.60
N ARG A 551 13.39 -19.64 -20.78
CA ARG A 551 12.64 -19.67 -22.04
C ARG A 551 12.28 -18.29 -22.55
N ASP A 552 12.43 -18.10 -23.86
CA ASP A 552 11.97 -16.91 -24.59
C ASP A 552 12.40 -15.59 -23.92
N GLY A 553 13.63 -15.58 -23.41
CA GLY A 553 14.23 -14.48 -22.66
C GLY A 553 15.36 -13.79 -23.41
N TYR A 554 15.91 -12.75 -22.76
CA TYR A 554 17.02 -11.94 -23.27
C TYR A 554 18.20 -11.98 -22.29
N PHE A 555 19.41 -12.25 -22.80
CA PHE A 555 20.64 -12.31 -22.01
C PHE A 555 21.70 -11.42 -22.65
N ALA A 556 22.09 -10.35 -21.95
CA ALA A 556 23.13 -9.44 -22.40
C ALA A 556 24.27 -9.36 -21.39
N SER A 557 25.48 -9.59 -21.88
CA SER A 557 26.70 -9.44 -21.08
C SER A 557 27.19 -8.00 -21.11
N GLY A 558 27.49 -7.44 -19.95
CA GLY A 558 28.32 -6.24 -19.82
C GLY A 558 29.82 -6.55 -19.71
N ILE A 559 30.20 -7.83 -19.74
CA ILE A 559 31.56 -8.31 -19.49
C ILE A 559 32.32 -8.50 -20.79
N VAL A 560 33.58 -8.05 -20.80
CA VAL A 560 34.59 -8.41 -21.80
C VAL A 560 35.53 -9.44 -21.14
N GLY A 561 35.53 -10.72 -21.55
CA GLY A 561 36.29 -11.77 -20.83
C GLY A 561 35.89 -13.22 -21.14
N THR A 562 36.05 -14.15 -20.19
CA THR A 562 35.75 -15.60 -20.34
C THR A 562 34.53 -16.06 -19.53
N VAL A 563 33.68 -15.13 -19.14
CA VAL A 563 32.54 -15.40 -18.24
C VAL A 563 31.36 -15.97 -19.03
N LYS A 564 30.94 -17.17 -18.60
CA LYS A 564 29.79 -17.90 -19.16
C LYS A 564 28.49 -17.13 -18.89
N ALA A 565 27.61 -17.04 -19.88
CA ALA A 565 26.28 -16.48 -19.67
C ALA A 565 25.42 -17.42 -18.81
N ILE A 566 25.55 -18.73 -19.00
CA ILE A 566 24.94 -19.76 -18.15
C ILE A 566 26.01 -20.82 -17.83
N SER A 567 26.35 -20.93 -16.55
CA SER A 567 27.28 -21.93 -16.03
C SER A 567 26.54 -22.97 -15.20
N ILE A 568 26.65 -24.25 -15.57
CA ILE A 568 25.99 -25.38 -14.93
C ILE A 568 27.07 -26.33 -14.43
N GLY A 569 27.17 -26.51 -13.11
CA GLY A 569 28.26 -27.25 -12.49
C GLY A 569 27.79 -28.17 -11.37
N VAL A 570 28.46 -29.31 -11.28
CA VAL A 570 28.30 -30.26 -10.18
C VAL A 570 29.64 -30.46 -9.47
N SER A 571 29.59 -30.50 -8.15
CA SER A 571 30.73 -30.85 -7.29
C SER A 571 30.34 -31.84 -6.20
N ASN A 572 31.33 -32.53 -5.62
CA ASN A 572 31.19 -33.42 -4.45
C ASN A 572 30.02 -34.42 -4.49
N SER A 573 29.75 -35.02 -5.66
CA SER A 573 28.67 -36.00 -5.89
C SER A 573 27.23 -35.44 -5.84
N GLY A 574 27.05 -34.14 -6.06
CA GLY A 574 25.74 -33.56 -6.37
C GLY A 574 25.17 -34.09 -7.70
N ALA A 575 23.92 -33.74 -8.00
CA ALA A 575 23.27 -34.18 -9.24
C ALA A 575 22.35 -33.08 -9.80
N ILE A 576 22.52 -32.78 -11.09
CA ILE A 576 21.63 -31.86 -11.83
C ILE A 576 20.77 -32.64 -12.82
N ARG A 577 19.45 -32.40 -12.83
CA ARG A 577 18.48 -33.11 -13.69
C ARG A 577 17.49 -32.17 -14.36
N GLY A 578 17.44 -32.16 -15.69
CA GLY A 578 16.44 -31.39 -16.45
C GLY A 578 16.74 -29.89 -16.42
N ILE A 579 17.69 -29.46 -17.26
CA ILE A 579 17.95 -28.05 -17.52
C ILE A 579 17.52 -27.73 -18.94
N GLU A 580 16.74 -26.68 -19.10
CA GLU A 580 16.24 -26.24 -20.39
C GLU A 580 16.60 -24.78 -20.63
N VAL A 581 17.27 -24.52 -21.75
CA VAL A 581 17.61 -23.20 -22.26
C VAL A 581 17.08 -23.13 -23.67
N SER A 582 15.92 -22.50 -23.88
CA SER A 582 15.27 -22.52 -25.19
C SER A 582 14.67 -21.19 -25.64
N GLY A 583 14.76 -20.87 -26.93
CA GLY A 583 14.10 -19.69 -27.49
C GLY A 583 14.72 -18.36 -27.05
N ASN A 584 15.89 -18.38 -26.43
CA ASN A 584 16.49 -17.17 -25.85
C ASN A 584 17.35 -16.41 -26.86
N PHE A 585 17.47 -15.10 -26.65
CA PHE A 585 18.37 -14.22 -27.36
C PHE A 585 19.58 -13.87 -26.48
N PHE A 586 20.76 -14.35 -26.86
CA PHE A 586 22.03 -14.06 -26.20
C PHE A 586 22.80 -13.02 -27.03
N ILE A 587 23.30 -11.97 -26.37
CA ILE A 587 24.08 -10.93 -27.05
C ILE A 587 25.33 -10.52 -26.26
N ASN A 588 26.42 -10.26 -26.99
CA ASN A 588 27.70 -9.82 -26.43
C ASN A 588 28.29 -10.79 -25.38
N CYS A 589 27.80 -12.03 -25.34
CA CYS A 589 28.27 -13.02 -24.38
C CYS A 589 29.61 -13.60 -24.84
N VAL A 590 30.48 -13.92 -23.89
CA VAL A 590 31.88 -14.22 -24.18
C VAL A 590 32.32 -15.56 -23.58
N GLY A 591 33.31 -16.20 -24.19
CA GLY A 591 33.76 -17.53 -23.80
C GLY A 591 32.73 -18.62 -24.14
N ASP A 592 32.60 -19.63 -23.27
CA ASP A 592 31.58 -20.66 -23.42
C ASP A 592 30.22 -20.13 -22.92
N VAL A 593 29.30 -19.80 -23.83
CA VAL A 593 28.09 -19.04 -23.47
C VAL A 593 27.15 -19.87 -22.59
N VAL A 594 26.77 -21.07 -23.02
CA VAL A 594 25.99 -22.03 -22.22
C VAL A 594 26.84 -23.27 -21.98
N TYR A 595 27.25 -23.48 -20.74
CA TYR A 595 28.22 -24.51 -20.38
C TYR A 595 27.70 -25.42 -19.27
N ALA A 596 27.79 -26.73 -19.49
CA ALA A 596 27.49 -27.74 -18.49
C ALA A 596 28.67 -28.68 -18.24
N ASN A 597 28.92 -29.02 -16.98
CA ASN A 597 29.95 -30.00 -16.58
C ASN A 597 29.58 -30.75 -15.29
N GLY A 598 30.01 -32.01 -15.18
CA GLY A 598 29.71 -32.92 -14.08
C GLY A 598 28.47 -33.78 -14.32
N ASP A 599 27.89 -34.39 -13.27
CA ASP A 599 26.71 -35.27 -13.38
C ASP A 599 25.42 -34.47 -13.63
N VAL A 600 25.32 -33.96 -14.86
CA VAL A 600 24.17 -33.24 -15.42
C VAL A 600 23.45 -34.19 -16.39
N GLN A 601 22.15 -34.38 -16.22
CA GLN A 601 21.35 -35.20 -17.13
C GLN A 601 20.09 -34.46 -17.59
N GLY A 602 19.73 -34.62 -18.86
CA GLY A 602 18.60 -33.87 -19.44
C GLY A 602 18.98 -32.42 -19.69
N TYR A 603 20.07 -32.21 -20.43
CA TYR A 603 20.60 -30.90 -20.78
C TYR A 603 20.07 -30.48 -22.16
N ILE A 604 19.10 -29.58 -22.18
CA ILE A 604 18.34 -29.20 -23.38
C ILE A 604 18.68 -27.76 -23.73
N VAL A 605 19.27 -27.54 -24.91
CA VAL A 605 19.63 -26.20 -25.40
C VAL A 605 19.12 -26.05 -26.83
N THR A 606 17.96 -25.43 -27.01
CA THR A 606 17.27 -25.46 -28.31
C THR A 606 16.74 -24.12 -28.79
N ASN A 607 16.83 -23.85 -30.09
CA ASN A 607 16.24 -22.67 -30.72
C ASN A 607 16.70 -21.35 -30.09
N ASN A 608 17.93 -21.27 -29.59
CA ASN A 608 18.49 -20.01 -29.08
C ASN A 608 19.21 -19.27 -30.21
N HIS A 609 19.22 -17.95 -30.11
CA HIS A 609 19.93 -17.07 -31.02
C HIS A 609 21.12 -16.43 -30.29
N PHE A 610 22.32 -16.64 -30.81
CA PHE A 610 23.57 -16.06 -30.30
C PHE A 610 24.05 -14.97 -31.24
N VAL A 611 24.06 -13.72 -30.77
CA VAL A 611 24.42 -12.54 -31.56
C VAL A 611 25.64 -11.87 -30.98
N ASP A 612 26.65 -11.56 -31.80
CA ASP A 612 27.88 -10.87 -31.36
C ASP A 612 28.51 -11.51 -30.11
N CYS A 613 28.43 -12.83 -30.03
CA CYS A 613 29.10 -13.61 -29.00
C CYS A 613 30.51 -13.99 -29.47
N ASN A 614 31.50 -14.06 -28.57
CA ASN A 614 32.91 -14.17 -28.96
C ASN A 614 33.78 -15.07 -28.07
N GLY A 615 34.83 -15.66 -28.65
CA GLY A 615 35.99 -16.22 -27.95
C GLY A 615 35.91 -17.70 -27.58
N GLY A 616 34.71 -18.28 -27.43
CA GLY A 616 34.52 -19.69 -27.07
C GLY A 616 33.40 -20.38 -27.84
N ASN A 617 32.77 -21.39 -27.23
CA ASN A 617 31.68 -22.15 -27.83
C ASN A 617 30.32 -21.58 -27.40
N MET A 618 29.30 -21.62 -28.27
CA MET A 618 27.97 -21.13 -27.85
C MET A 618 27.31 -22.10 -26.86
N VAL A 619 27.49 -23.40 -27.10
CA VAL A 619 27.00 -24.46 -26.23
C VAL A 619 28.09 -25.51 -26.00
N THR A 620 28.40 -25.79 -24.74
CA THR A 620 29.37 -26.85 -24.37
C THR A 620 28.68 -27.97 -23.60
N ILE A 621 28.85 -29.20 -24.10
CA ILE A 621 28.50 -30.45 -23.41
C ILE A 621 29.78 -31.01 -22.76
N GLY A 622 30.00 -30.67 -21.50
CA GLY A 622 31.22 -31.02 -20.76
C GLY A 622 31.28 -32.48 -20.29
N THR A 623 32.32 -32.77 -19.51
CA THR A 623 32.58 -34.11 -18.96
C THR A 623 31.47 -34.54 -18.00
N GLY A 624 30.98 -35.77 -18.14
CA GLY A 624 29.94 -36.33 -17.26
C GLY A 624 28.50 -35.96 -17.63
N VAL A 625 28.31 -35.01 -18.56
CA VAL A 625 27.00 -34.56 -19.02
C VAL A 625 26.37 -35.63 -19.93
N LYS A 626 25.09 -35.94 -19.70
CA LYS A 626 24.34 -36.99 -20.42
C LYS A 626 22.94 -36.56 -20.84
N ASN A 627 22.36 -37.31 -21.79
CA ASN A 627 20.99 -37.10 -22.28
C ASN A 627 20.79 -35.66 -22.76
N SER A 628 21.72 -35.17 -23.59
CA SER A 628 21.72 -33.80 -24.06
C SER A 628 20.99 -33.67 -25.40
N SER A 629 20.26 -32.58 -25.59
CA SER A 629 19.63 -32.23 -26.87
C SER A 629 19.98 -30.79 -27.22
N VAL A 630 20.85 -30.61 -28.21
CA VAL A 630 21.30 -29.29 -28.68
C VAL A 630 20.82 -29.10 -30.11
N THR A 631 19.76 -28.32 -30.32
CA THR A 631 19.05 -28.31 -31.61
C THR A 631 18.56 -26.94 -32.04
N GLY A 632 18.73 -26.60 -33.32
CA GLY A 632 18.09 -25.40 -33.89
C GLY A 632 18.69 -24.08 -33.43
N ASN A 633 19.89 -24.08 -32.82
CA ASN A 633 20.52 -22.85 -32.38
C ASN A 633 21.20 -22.13 -33.55
N THR A 634 21.16 -20.79 -33.54
CA THR A 634 21.72 -19.96 -34.60
C THR A 634 22.76 -19.00 -34.04
N VAL A 635 23.77 -18.71 -34.85
CA VAL A 635 24.79 -17.70 -34.55
C VAL A 635 24.76 -16.63 -35.63
N GLU A 636 24.75 -15.37 -35.22
CA GLU A 636 24.78 -14.20 -36.10
C GLU A 636 25.81 -13.17 -35.62
N ARG A 637 26.30 -12.36 -36.56
CA ARG A 637 27.20 -11.22 -36.31
C ARG A 637 26.52 -9.95 -36.81
N MET A 638 26.58 -8.88 -36.01
CA MET A 638 26.32 -7.52 -36.46
C MET A 638 27.62 -6.73 -36.73
N ASN A 639 28.79 -7.18 -36.24
CA ASN A 639 30.08 -6.52 -36.46
C ASN A 639 31.22 -7.51 -36.86
N THR A 640 32.31 -7.00 -37.47
CA THR A 640 33.24 -7.78 -38.33
C THR A 640 34.44 -8.45 -37.64
N SER A 641 34.63 -8.33 -36.33
CA SER A 641 35.91 -8.68 -35.66
C SER A 641 35.85 -9.75 -34.54
N GLN A 642 34.72 -10.44 -34.36
CA GLN A 642 34.54 -11.46 -33.31
C GLN A 642 34.50 -12.88 -33.89
N SER A 643 35.20 -13.84 -33.28
CA SER A 643 35.29 -15.24 -33.72
C SER A 643 34.67 -16.19 -32.69
N VAL A 644 33.79 -17.08 -33.14
CA VAL A 644 33.22 -18.17 -32.35
C VAL A 644 33.98 -19.46 -32.67
N ALA A 645 34.40 -20.22 -31.66
CA ALA A 645 35.16 -21.45 -31.87
C ALA A 645 34.27 -22.55 -32.49
N ALA A 646 33.18 -22.90 -31.81
CA ALA A 646 32.13 -23.73 -32.35
C ALA A 646 30.74 -23.29 -31.88
N ILE A 647 29.69 -23.60 -32.65
CA ILE A 647 28.32 -23.44 -32.13
C ILE A 647 28.13 -24.42 -30.97
N VAL A 648 28.49 -25.68 -31.20
CA VAL A 648 28.38 -26.74 -30.20
C VAL A 648 29.72 -27.45 -30.05
N ALA A 649 30.19 -27.59 -28.82
CA ALA A 649 31.37 -28.38 -28.49
C ALA A 649 31.01 -29.49 -27.51
N THR A 650 31.60 -30.67 -27.71
CA THR A 650 31.59 -31.75 -26.72
C THR A 650 32.96 -31.88 -26.08
N VAL A 651 33.04 -32.45 -24.89
CA VAL A 651 34.30 -32.74 -24.21
C VAL A 651 34.39 -34.24 -23.91
N ALA A 652 35.60 -34.77 -23.80
CA ALA A 652 35.82 -36.15 -23.39
C ALA A 652 35.04 -36.49 -22.10
N GLY A 653 34.27 -37.58 -22.15
CA GLY A 653 33.39 -38.01 -21.06
C GLY A 653 31.94 -37.52 -21.15
N ALA A 654 31.58 -36.68 -22.12
CA ALA A 654 30.17 -36.48 -22.51
C ALA A 654 29.60 -37.77 -23.14
N ASN A 655 28.31 -38.06 -22.95
CA ASN A 655 27.68 -39.27 -23.52
C ASN A 655 26.18 -39.08 -23.76
N TYR A 656 25.54 -39.92 -24.58
CA TYR A 656 24.10 -39.87 -24.87
C TYR A 656 23.60 -38.47 -25.29
N TYR A 657 24.08 -37.95 -26.42
CA TYR A 657 23.68 -36.61 -26.88
C TYR A 657 23.23 -36.57 -28.33
N ALA A 658 22.37 -35.61 -28.63
CA ALA A 658 21.96 -35.27 -29.99
C ALA A 658 22.28 -33.80 -30.29
N ILE A 659 22.97 -33.55 -31.41
CA ILE A 659 23.33 -32.22 -31.91
C ILE A 659 22.80 -32.10 -33.34
N ARG A 660 21.75 -31.30 -33.54
CA ARG A 660 21.02 -31.23 -34.81
C ARG A 660 20.71 -29.82 -35.27
N ASN A 661 20.73 -29.58 -36.57
CA ASN A 661 20.14 -28.37 -37.16
C ASN A 661 20.65 -27.04 -36.56
N ASN A 662 21.90 -27.00 -36.09
CA ASN A 662 22.51 -25.75 -35.60
C ASN A 662 23.18 -25.01 -36.77
N MET A 663 23.03 -23.69 -36.83
CA MET A 663 23.50 -22.86 -37.95
C MET A 663 24.53 -21.83 -37.50
N GLY A 664 25.74 -21.93 -38.02
CA GLY A 664 26.88 -21.10 -37.67
C GLY A 664 27.04 -19.88 -38.54
N ASN A 665 26.34 -19.83 -39.69
CA ASN A 665 26.23 -18.67 -40.59
C ASN A 665 27.59 -18.05 -41.00
N GLY A 666 28.63 -18.87 -41.17
CA GLY A 666 30.00 -18.39 -41.45
C GLY A 666 30.67 -17.62 -40.29
N VAL A 667 30.04 -17.62 -39.11
CA VAL A 667 30.52 -17.00 -37.89
C VAL A 667 31.44 -17.94 -37.12
N ALA A 668 30.98 -19.17 -36.88
CA ALA A 668 31.74 -20.17 -36.15
C ALA A 668 32.83 -20.80 -37.02
N THR A 669 34.00 -21.06 -36.45
CA THR A 669 35.08 -21.81 -37.12
C THR A 669 34.66 -23.27 -37.38
N ALA A 670 33.82 -23.84 -36.51
CA ALA A 670 33.17 -25.12 -36.72
C ALA A 670 31.68 -25.06 -36.33
N ALA A 671 30.81 -25.72 -37.10
CA ALA A 671 29.43 -25.90 -36.67
C ALA A 671 29.36 -26.77 -35.39
N VAL A 672 30.12 -27.87 -35.38
CA VAL A 672 30.26 -28.76 -34.23
C VAL A 672 31.74 -29.16 -34.05
N SER A 673 32.24 -29.01 -32.82
CA SER A 673 33.54 -29.54 -32.38
C SER A 673 33.31 -30.76 -31.48
N ASP A 674 33.37 -31.96 -32.06
CA ASP A 674 33.02 -33.20 -31.37
C ASP A 674 34.25 -34.05 -31.03
N ILE A 675 34.74 -33.95 -29.79
CA ILE A 675 35.92 -34.69 -29.31
C ILE A 675 35.56 -35.87 -28.37
N ALA A 676 34.28 -36.18 -28.19
CA ALA A 676 33.84 -37.34 -27.40
C ALA A 676 33.77 -38.61 -28.27
N ALA A 677 34.93 -39.24 -28.49
CA ALA A 677 35.09 -40.39 -29.40
C ALA A 677 34.28 -41.64 -29.02
N GLY A 678 34.04 -41.88 -27.72
CA GLY A 678 33.33 -43.06 -27.21
C GLY A 678 31.84 -42.84 -26.86
N ALA A 679 31.26 -41.71 -27.24
CA ALA A 679 29.89 -41.37 -26.89
C ALA A 679 28.86 -42.05 -27.79
N GLN A 680 27.74 -42.48 -27.22
CA GLN A 680 26.52 -42.72 -27.97
C GLN A 680 25.92 -41.38 -28.38
N LYS A 681 25.86 -41.11 -29.68
CA LYS A 681 25.57 -39.76 -30.17
C LYS A 681 24.87 -39.74 -31.52
N ILE A 682 24.19 -38.62 -31.77
CA ILE A 682 23.69 -38.23 -33.08
C ILE A 682 24.18 -36.82 -33.37
N VAL A 683 24.87 -36.64 -34.50
CA VAL A 683 25.35 -35.33 -34.97
C VAL A 683 24.96 -35.22 -36.44
N ASP A 684 23.93 -34.42 -36.74
CA ASP A 684 23.36 -34.33 -38.09
C ASP A 684 22.89 -32.89 -38.42
N GLY A 685 22.81 -32.55 -39.71
CA GLY A 685 22.19 -31.30 -40.19
C GLY A 685 22.77 -29.99 -39.65
N ASN A 686 24.03 -29.92 -39.21
CA ASN A 686 24.65 -28.69 -38.71
C ASN A 686 25.45 -27.99 -39.83
N PHE A 687 25.30 -26.67 -39.98
CA PHE A 687 25.82 -25.89 -41.12
C PHE A 687 26.67 -24.69 -40.69
#